data_AF-A0A1A5ZXP4-F1
#
_entry.id   AF-A0A1A5ZXP4-F1
#
_cell.length_a   1.000
_cell.length_b   1.000
_cell.length_c   1.000
_cell.angle_alpha   90.00
_cell.angle_beta   90.00
_cell.angle_gamma   90.00
#
_symmetry.space_group_name_H-M   'P 1'
#
loop_
_entity.id
_entity.type
_entity.pdbx_description
1 polymer ?
#
loop_
_entity_poly.entity_id
_entity_poly.type
_entity_poly.pdbx_seq_one_letter_code
_entity_poly.pdbx_strand_id
1 'polypeptide(L)'
;MSVAFHMDPEEGPQAWSLGDNPFNSRTTTAPRPLAVVREEHSKAEDIRKRSQYRQRVCILTAQMRVKLYKHFASTKKAMEERSGERIDTNTVEGLAQICQEVLWETVERSKRHKKDASGHDVDVYMSSQTLNNYRWALQIIVDREWKRRSATQKLSEDFKRFWDSILSYQAELVDTYRLTNVRKHKVALYSQDVAVMIMHSVENPLDSDVAIQFATYILIILHTAVRPSTLLTGKGNDHVFRWEDITFVPRRNSEKVILGFDVIIQFKNFKGYGMASATKIAKNLTLYIRTVRKADNLIFDLGSMLLVHGLRQGAFGPETTIADLFCIEKGRFQVDPSFLKTGVFYAASSRGFGLDKTTSWKTEPARLKFKEIASACGFIAAEGEMIGATSIRRGTATKLVKAFGAMTARIIMGHNPGSNVLEKSYDLSIEQTDLVSAQLQEEGAETVNVRPSYYAIRNRDPREKLRIETAVAQDPRLRLFCHALTVLSECALTGSDMWLQHDLFKQIPDVGSSDVWLMIRKTRRAIKRRMKSLQGEKGRRASAVEATRRDALTVEETMQTAADYDQALKSLSDKVLNNFVSDFDDEDVSEENEGNDRGQEPDVEGEAEVDGEDRNTGESEEAEEEVAEVPDRGFRPVVEGITSDFEVVRNHKFKWMSYLADLKGSADENRRTRQCPKCLAHPYAPIESITKEYNPSQLRKHIQRQHTPYHDTSTWFRGACLGEDKKWKCPFNNCDADYRDESKLRRHITSQHAYKPNCGIPIEIFRNVIYGQLYDPDEATRRRAEPKVRQFYKWTMPAKLEAMDRRYLEKNKYNPAVQYKLARDKRRLESLLPSDCRHLRNLGKQLALGNFS
;
A
#
# COMPACT_ATOMS: atom_id res chain seq x y z
N MET A 1 -14.11 11.97 51.33
CA MET A 1 -15.38 12.68 51.52
C MET A 1 -16.41 12.04 50.61
N SER A 2 -17.31 11.25 51.18
CA SER A 2 -18.36 10.51 50.49
C SER A 2 -19.52 11.44 50.14
N VAL A 3 -20.01 11.38 48.91
CA VAL A 3 -21.31 11.97 48.53
C VAL A 3 -22.21 10.82 48.08
N ALA A 4 -23.21 10.56 48.90
CA ALA A 4 -24.28 9.59 48.66
C ALA A 4 -25.40 10.28 47.87
N PHE A 5 -25.97 9.58 46.89
CA PHE A 5 -27.22 9.97 46.26
C PHE A 5 -28.38 9.20 46.90
N HIS A 6 -29.30 9.95 47.50
CA HIS A 6 -30.60 9.49 47.97
C HIS A 6 -31.49 9.19 46.75
N MET A 7 -32.05 7.98 46.69
CA MET A 7 -33.19 7.66 45.83
C MET A 7 -34.48 7.75 46.65
N ASP A 8 -35.49 8.41 46.07
CA ASP A 8 -36.83 8.55 46.61
C ASP A 8 -37.64 7.26 46.33
N PRO A 9 -38.32 6.66 47.33
CA PRO A 9 -38.98 5.36 47.19
C PRO A 9 -40.51 5.50 47.23
N GLU A 10 -41.12 6.11 46.22
CA GLU A 10 -42.58 6.03 46.03
C GLU A 10 -42.89 5.77 44.55
N GLU A 11 -42.99 4.49 44.20
CA GLU A 11 -44.09 3.92 43.41
C GLU A 11 -43.78 2.44 43.12
N GLY A 12 -44.50 1.57 43.86
CA GLY A 12 -44.44 0.12 43.72
C GLY A 12 -45.19 -0.40 42.48
N PRO A 13 -45.11 -1.72 42.23
CA PRO A 13 -45.33 -2.32 40.93
C PRO A 13 -46.81 -2.67 40.71
N GLN A 14 -47.40 -2.19 39.61
CA GLN A 14 -48.68 -2.69 39.12
C GLN A 14 -48.59 -3.26 37.70
N ALA A 15 -48.78 -4.57 37.65
CA ALA A 15 -49.49 -5.36 36.64
C ALA A 15 -49.18 -5.11 35.15
N TRP A 16 -48.44 -6.05 34.58
CA TRP A 16 -48.45 -6.33 33.15
C TRP A 16 -49.82 -6.88 32.74
N SER A 17 -50.59 -6.08 32.00
CA SER A 17 -51.69 -6.57 31.16
C SER A 17 -51.35 -6.36 29.69
N LEU A 18 -51.31 -7.47 28.96
CA LEU A 18 -51.24 -7.54 27.50
C LEU A 18 -52.46 -6.84 26.86
N GLY A 19 -52.21 -5.89 25.95
CA GLY A 19 -53.24 -5.33 25.08
C GLY A 19 -52.74 -4.13 24.25
N ASP A 20 -52.68 -4.32 22.94
CA ASP A 20 -52.78 -3.30 21.88
C ASP A 20 -51.59 -2.35 21.57
N ASN A 21 -50.74 -2.86 20.67
CA ASN A 21 -50.11 -2.20 19.51
C ASN A 21 -50.25 -0.67 19.33
N PRO A 22 -49.20 0.15 19.58
CA PRO A 22 -49.24 1.60 19.39
C PRO A 22 -48.66 2.11 18.05
N PHE A 23 -48.39 1.27 17.05
CA PHE A 23 -47.94 1.74 15.73
C PHE A 23 -49.13 2.16 14.83
N ASN A 24 -49.97 3.09 15.27
CA ASN A 24 -50.90 3.80 14.39
C ASN A 24 -51.44 5.09 15.04
N SER A 25 -50.71 6.19 14.89
CA SER A 25 -51.34 7.51 14.84
C SER A 25 -50.51 8.46 13.97
N ARG A 26 -50.86 8.50 12.67
CA ARG A 26 -50.53 9.62 11.78
C ARG A 26 -51.28 10.85 12.28
N THR A 27 -50.58 11.82 12.83
CA THR A 27 -51.10 13.19 12.96
C THR A 27 -50.97 13.88 11.61
N THR A 28 -52.11 14.02 10.94
CA THR A 28 -52.32 14.87 9.77
C THR A 28 -52.29 16.34 10.19
N THR A 29 -51.22 17.07 9.87
CA THR A 29 -51.22 18.53 9.82
C THR A 29 -51.63 19.02 8.43
N ALA A 30 -52.56 19.97 8.41
CA ALA A 30 -53.24 20.55 7.27
C ALA A 30 -52.30 21.08 6.14
N PRO A 31 -52.78 21.11 4.89
CA PRO A 31 -51.97 21.50 3.73
C PRO A 31 -51.76 23.02 3.69
N ARG A 32 -50.50 23.45 3.56
CA ARG A 32 -50.16 24.81 3.10
C ARG A 32 -50.09 24.82 1.57
N PRO A 33 -50.67 25.82 0.87
CA PRO A 33 -50.65 25.86 -0.58
C PRO A 33 -49.34 26.48 -1.14
N LEU A 34 -48.99 26.00 -2.34
CA LEU A 34 -48.10 26.60 -3.34
C LEU A 34 -46.57 26.50 -3.16
N ALA A 35 -46.03 25.35 -3.58
CA ALA A 35 -44.78 25.24 -4.37
C ALA A 35 -44.70 23.92 -5.19
N VAL A 36 -45.83 23.31 -5.57
CA VAL A 36 -45.88 21.91 -6.02
C VAL A 36 -45.44 21.71 -7.49
N VAL A 37 -45.47 22.74 -8.33
CA VAL A 37 -45.22 22.54 -9.78
C VAL A 37 -43.73 22.39 -10.13
N ARG A 38 -42.79 22.96 -9.35
CA ARG A 38 -41.35 22.80 -9.60
C ARG A 38 -40.77 21.49 -9.04
N GLU A 39 -41.38 20.92 -8.01
CA GLU A 39 -40.91 19.67 -7.41
C GLU A 39 -41.26 18.42 -8.24
N GLU A 40 -42.38 18.43 -8.96
CA GLU A 40 -42.79 17.28 -9.79
C GLU A 40 -41.95 17.15 -11.07
N HIS A 41 -41.59 18.26 -11.72
CA HIS A 41 -40.65 18.23 -12.85
C HIS A 41 -39.26 17.76 -12.44
N SER A 42 -38.77 18.19 -11.26
CA SER A 42 -37.50 17.72 -10.71
C SER A 42 -37.52 16.21 -10.39
N LYS A 43 -38.62 15.70 -9.82
CA LYS A 43 -38.81 14.26 -9.58
C LYS A 43 -38.91 13.45 -10.89
N ALA A 44 -39.61 13.95 -11.91
CA ALA A 44 -39.71 13.30 -13.22
C ALA A 44 -38.35 13.21 -13.92
N GLU A 45 -37.54 14.26 -13.84
CA GLU A 45 -36.20 14.28 -14.44
C GLU A 45 -35.19 13.41 -13.67
N ASP A 46 -35.31 13.35 -12.34
CA ASP A 46 -34.58 12.40 -11.48
C ASP A 46 -34.91 10.94 -11.82
N ILE A 47 -36.19 10.62 -12.02
CA ILE A 47 -36.63 9.31 -12.49
C ILE A 47 -36.03 9.02 -13.87
N ARG A 48 -36.03 9.99 -14.79
CA ARG A 48 -35.44 9.86 -16.11
C ARG A 48 -33.94 9.60 -16.08
N LYS A 49 -33.16 10.30 -15.24
CA LYS A 49 -31.69 10.10 -15.16
C LYS A 49 -31.27 8.86 -14.41
N ARG A 50 -32.00 8.47 -13.35
CA ARG A 50 -31.85 7.13 -12.76
C ARG A 50 -32.17 6.04 -13.77
N SER A 51 -33.21 6.26 -14.59
CA SER A 51 -33.53 5.38 -15.71
C SER A 51 -32.38 5.34 -16.72
N GLN A 52 -31.80 6.47 -17.12
CA GLN A 52 -30.65 6.53 -18.05
C GLN A 52 -29.39 5.87 -17.49
N TYR A 53 -29.03 6.08 -16.22
CA TYR A 53 -27.89 5.39 -15.60
C TYR A 53 -28.12 3.88 -15.52
N ARG A 54 -29.30 3.46 -15.07
CA ARG A 54 -29.69 2.04 -15.07
C ARG A 54 -29.66 1.49 -16.49
N GLN A 55 -30.17 2.23 -17.48
CA GLN A 55 -30.10 1.88 -18.89
C GLN A 55 -28.64 1.75 -19.35
N ARG A 56 -27.72 2.66 -18.99
CA ARG A 56 -26.30 2.59 -19.35
C ARG A 56 -25.62 1.38 -18.72
N VAL A 57 -25.82 1.14 -17.42
CA VAL A 57 -25.30 -0.07 -16.74
C VAL A 57 -25.87 -1.33 -17.38
N CYS A 58 -27.16 -1.33 -17.70
CA CYS A 58 -27.81 -2.41 -18.45
C CYS A 58 -27.21 -2.56 -19.86
N ILE A 59 -26.90 -1.47 -20.57
CA ILE A 59 -26.29 -1.47 -21.89
C ILE A 59 -24.87 -2.02 -21.81
N LEU A 60 -24.03 -1.55 -20.88
CA LEU A 60 -22.66 -2.07 -20.70
C LEU A 60 -22.67 -3.54 -20.31
N THR A 61 -23.57 -3.92 -19.40
CA THR A 61 -23.77 -5.33 -19.02
C THR A 61 -24.26 -6.14 -20.21
N ALA A 62 -25.16 -5.60 -21.03
CA ALA A 62 -25.65 -6.24 -22.25
C ALA A 62 -24.55 -6.35 -23.31
N GLN A 63 -23.72 -5.32 -23.50
CA GLN A 63 -22.58 -5.32 -24.41
C GLN A 63 -21.56 -6.38 -23.99
N MET A 64 -21.20 -6.44 -22.71
CA MET A 64 -20.33 -7.49 -22.17
C MET A 64 -20.93 -8.88 -22.40
N ARG A 65 -22.22 -9.06 -22.10
CA ARG A 65 -22.94 -10.32 -22.33
C ARG A 65 -23.02 -10.70 -23.82
N VAL A 66 -23.20 -9.74 -24.72
CA VAL A 66 -23.20 -9.93 -26.18
C VAL A 66 -21.80 -10.29 -26.67
N LYS A 67 -20.76 -9.60 -26.19
CA LYS A 67 -19.37 -9.96 -26.50
C LYS A 67 -19.06 -11.39 -26.06
N LEU A 68 -19.45 -11.77 -24.84
CA LEU A 68 -19.30 -13.14 -24.35
C LEU A 68 -20.11 -14.16 -25.14
N TYR A 69 -21.33 -13.85 -25.53
CA TYR A 69 -22.14 -14.75 -26.35
C TYR A 69 -21.54 -14.93 -27.75
N LYS A 70 -21.01 -13.86 -28.35
CA LYS A 70 -20.25 -13.95 -29.62
C LYS A 70 -19.01 -14.83 -29.46
N HIS A 71 -18.27 -14.65 -28.36
CA HIS A 71 -17.12 -15.48 -28.02
C HIS A 71 -17.53 -16.95 -27.85
N PHE A 72 -18.61 -17.22 -27.12
CA PHE A 72 -19.18 -18.55 -26.97
C PHE A 72 -19.53 -19.18 -28.32
N ALA A 73 -20.20 -18.45 -29.22
CA ALA A 73 -20.55 -18.97 -30.53
C ALA A 73 -19.32 -19.27 -31.41
N SER A 74 -18.30 -18.40 -31.38
CA SER A 74 -17.04 -18.65 -32.10
C SER A 74 -16.28 -19.83 -31.53
N THR A 75 -16.21 -19.95 -30.20
CA THR A 75 -15.54 -21.06 -29.52
C THR A 75 -16.25 -22.38 -29.78
N LYS A 76 -17.59 -22.41 -29.72
CA LYS A 76 -18.37 -23.60 -30.12
C LYS A 76 -18.03 -24.04 -31.53
N LYS A 77 -18.08 -23.12 -32.51
CA LYS A 77 -17.77 -23.43 -33.90
C LYS A 77 -16.35 -23.98 -34.05
N ALA A 78 -15.36 -23.34 -33.42
CA ALA A 78 -13.98 -23.80 -33.47
C ALA A 78 -13.78 -25.18 -32.80
N MET A 79 -14.55 -25.51 -31.75
CA MET A 79 -14.51 -26.84 -31.14
C MET A 79 -15.17 -27.91 -32.02
N GLU A 80 -16.29 -27.59 -32.67
CA GLU A 80 -16.96 -28.49 -33.63
C GLU A 80 -16.06 -28.75 -34.85
N GLU A 81 -15.39 -27.72 -35.37
CA GLU A 81 -14.42 -27.84 -36.47
C GLU A 81 -13.19 -28.68 -36.07
N ARG A 82 -12.67 -28.53 -34.83
CA ARG A 82 -11.53 -29.30 -34.33
C ARG A 82 -11.85 -30.78 -34.07
N SER A 83 -13.05 -31.07 -33.59
CA SER A 83 -13.45 -32.44 -33.24
C SER A 83 -14.06 -33.21 -34.41
N GLY A 84 -14.62 -32.50 -35.41
CA GLY A 84 -15.44 -33.11 -36.45
C GLY A 84 -16.82 -33.54 -35.97
N GLU A 85 -17.14 -33.32 -34.69
CA GLU A 85 -18.41 -33.70 -34.07
C GLU A 85 -19.19 -32.45 -33.63
N ARG A 86 -20.52 -32.51 -33.74
CA ARG A 86 -21.38 -31.44 -33.28
C ARG A 86 -21.52 -31.52 -31.75
N ILE A 87 -21.19 -30.44 -31.05
CA ILE A 87 -21.30 -30.40 -29.59
C ILE A 87 -22.75 -30.10 -29.23
N ASP A 88 -23.38 -31.05 -28.52
CA ASP A 88 -24.76 -30.91 -28.10
C ASP A 88 -24.91 -29.93 -26.93
N THR A 89 -25.22 -28.68 -27.25
CA THR A 89 -25.55 -27.64 -26.27
C THR A 89 -26.85 -27.89 -25.51
N ASN A 90 -27.59 -28.95 -25.84
CA ASN A 90 -28.75 -29.38 -25.05
C ASN A 90 -28.37 -30.22 -23.82
N THR A 91 -27.11 -30.65 -23.70
CA THR A 91 -26.60 -31.37 -22.53
C THR A 91 -25.90 -30.41 -21.57
N VAL A 92 -25.95 -30.71 -20.27
CA VAL A 92 -25.21 -29.94 -19.23
C VAL A 92 -23.72 -29.93 -19.60
N GLU A 93 -23.24 -31.09 -20.03
CA GLU A 93 -21.85 -31.38 -20.33
C GLU A 93 -21.37 -30.57 -21.54
N GLY A 94 -22.09 -30.63 -22.67
CA GLY A 94 -21.71 -29.89 -23.88
C GLY A 94 -21.74 -28.38 -23.67
N LEU A 95 -22.74 -27.86 -22.94
CA LEU A 95 -22.80 -26.43 -22.64
C LEU A 95 -21.70 -26.00 -21.67
N ALA A 96 -21.44 -26.80 -20.62
CA ALA A 96 -20.37 -26.53 -19.67
C ALA A 96 -19.00 -26.54 -20.36
N GLN A 97 -18.73 -27.51 -21.24
CA GLN A 97 -17.47 -27.64 -21.96
C GLN A 97 -17.14 -26.39 -22.78
N ILE A 98 -18.11 -25.86 -23.55
CA ILE A 98 -17.89 -24.63 -24.33
C ILE A 98 -17.68 -23.43 -23.40
N CYS A 99 -18.47 -23.31 -22.33
CA CYS A 99 -18.31 -22.22 -21.36
C CYS A 99 -16.95 -22.26 -20.64
N GLN A 100 -16.43 -23.45 -20.35
CA GLN A 100 -15.10 -23.65 -19.80
C GLN A 100 -14.02 -23.15 -20.78
N GLU A 101 -14.10 -23.54 -22.05
CA GLU A 101 -13.18 -23.08 -23.09
C GLU A 101 -13.22 -21.54 -23.25
N VAL A 102 -14.42 -20.93 -23.21
CA VAL A 102 -14.56 -19.47 -23.23
C VAL A 102 -13.85 -18.81 -22.03
N LEU A 103 -14.01 -19.34 -20.82
CA LEU A 103 -13.33 -18.80 -19.63
C LEU A 103 -11.82 -18.93 -19.76
N TRP A 104 -11.33 -20.07 -20.23
CA TRP A 104 -9.91 -20.31 -20.48
C TRP A 104 -9.33 -19.33 -21.50
N GLU A 105 -9.95 -19.19 -22.67
CA GLU A 105 -9.52 -18.22 -23.69
C GLU A 105 -9.54 -16.79 -23.17
N THR A 106 -10.54 -16.44 -22.33
CA THR A 106 -10.64 -15.10 -21.75
C THR A 106 -9.48 -14.84 -20.78
N VAL A 107 -9.09 -15.83 -19.98
CA VAL A 107 -7.90 -15.75 -19.11
C VAL A 107 -6.64 -15.60 -19.95
N GLU A 108 -6.42 -16.45 -20.96
CA GLU A 108 -5.23 -16.37 -21.82
C GLU A 108 -5.11 -15.02 -22.54
N ARG A 109 -6.19 -14.49 -23.09
CA ARG A 109 -6.19 -13.18 -23.75
C ARG A 109 -5.91 -12.01 -22.79
N SER A 110 -6.07 -12.21 -21.49
CA SER A 110 -5.77 -11.19 -20.48
C SER A 110 -4.30 -11.14 -20.06
N LYS A 111 -3.47 -12.02 -20.62
CA LYS A 111 -2.03 -12.09 -20.36
C LYS A 111 -1.37 -10.76 -20.71
N ARG A 112 -0.68 -10.16 -19.76
CA ARG A 112 0.19 -8.99 -19.94
C ARG A 112 1.57 -9.30 -19.39
N HIS A 113 2.60 -8.83 -20.06
CA HIS A 113 3.97 -8.92 -19.55
C HIS A 113 4.23 -7.74 -18.62
N LYS A 114 4.66 -8.01 -17.40
CA LYS A 114 5.07 -6.98 -16.44
C LYS A 114 6.37 -7.40 -15.77
N LYS A 115 7.31 -6.47 -15.65
CA LYS A 115 8.48 -6.68 -14.79
C LYS A 115 8.05 -6.73 -13.32
N ASP A 116 8.50 -7.76 -12.61
CA ASP A 116 8.34 -7.84 -11.16
C ASP A 116 9.36 -6.95 -10.43
N ALA A 117 9.30 -6.95 -9.10
CA ALA A 117 10.21 -6.15 -8.26
C ALA A 117 11.68 -6.57 -8.38
N SER A 118 11.99 -7.70 -9.03
CA SER A 118 13.35 -8.15 -9.35
C SER A 118 13.73 -7.89 -10.80
N GLY A 119 12.93 -7.12 -11.55
CA GLY A 119 13.15 -6.80 -12.96
C GLY A 119 12.90 -7.98 -13.91
N HIS A 120 12.41 -9.12 -13.42
CA HIS A 120 12.09 -10.27 -14.25
C HIS A 120 10.74 -10.08 -14.92
N ASP A 121 10.65 -10.42 -16.21
CA ASP A 121 9.37 -10.43 -16.91
C ASP A 121 8.47 -11.53 -16.33
N VAL A 122 7.34 -11.13 -15.76
CA VAL A 122 6.32 -12.01 -15.22
C VAL A 122 5.02 -11.81 -15.99
N ASP A 123 4.41 -12.93 -16.35
CA ASP A 123 3.09 -12.95 -16.96
C ASP A 123 2.02 -12.65 -15.90
N VAL A 124 1.31 -11.56 -16.09
CA VAL A 124 0.19 -11.15 -15.24
C VAL A 124 -1.10 -11.37 -16.01
N TYR A 125 -2.00 -12.15 -15.42
CA TYR A 125 -3.33 -12.42 -15.94
C TYR A 125 -4.38 -11.58 -15.20
N MET A 126 -5.63 -11.61 -15.66
CA MET A 126 -6.75 -10.96 -14.98
C MET A 126 -6.92 -11.42 -13.52
N SER A 127 -7.61 -10.61 -12.71
CA SER A 127 -7.93 -10.98 -11.33
C SER A 127 -8.99 -12.11 -11.27
N SER A 128 -9.02 -12.85 -10.16
CA SER A 128 -10.08 -13.83 -9.89
C SER A 128 -11.48 -13.18 -9.88
N GLN A 129 -11.56 -11.91 -9.47
CA GLN A 129 -12.80 -11.14 -9.42
C GLN A 129 -13.30 -10.81 -10.82
N THR A 130 -12.39 -10.45 -11.73
CA THR A 130 -12.71 -10.24 -13.16
C THR A 130 -13.22 -11.54 -13.77
N LEU A 131 -12.54 -12.66 -13.51
CA LEU A 131 -13.00 -13.98 -13.96
C LEU A 131 -14.38 -14.34 -13.39
N ASN A 132 -14.63 -14.02 -12.12
CA ASN A 132 -15.93 -14.21 -11.48
C ASN A 132 -17.03 -13.35 -12.14
N ASN A 133 -16.71 -12.13 -12.59
CA ASN A 133 -17.67 -11.29 -13.33
C ASN A 133 -17.99 -11.89 -14.70
N TYR A 134 -16.98 -12.41 -15.42
CA TYR A 134 -17.19 -13.15 -16.67
C TYR A 134 -18.06 -14.38 -16.45
N ARG A 135 -17.81 -15.16 -15.38
CA ARG A 135 -18.65 -16.29 -14.99
C ARG A 135 -20.11 -15.89 -14.81
N TRP A 136 -20.39 -14.83 -14.05
CA TRP A 136 -21.76 -14.33 -13.88
C TRP A 136 -22.39 -13.87 -15.20
N ALA A 137 -21.59 -13.33 -16.10
CA ALA A 137 -22.07 -12.91 -17.41
C ALA A 137 -22.39 -14.08 -18.35
N LEU A 138 -21.80 -15.27 -18.15
CA LEU A 138 -22.19 -16.50 -18.86
C LEU A 138 -23.63 -16.94 -18.55
N GLN A 139 -24.27 -16.41 -17.51
CA GLN A 139 -25.67 -16.69 -17.22
C GLN A 139 -26.59 -16.36 -18.41
N ILE A 140 -26.23 -15.40 -19.28
CA ILE A 140 -26.97 -15.11 -20.51
C ILE A 140 -27.00 -16.31 -21.47
N ILE A 141 -25.93 -17.10 -21.51
CA ILE A 141 -25.80 -18.25 -22.41
C ILE A 141 -26.75 -19.34 -21.91
N VAL A 142 -26.74 -19.61 -20.61
CA VAL A 142 -27.71 -20.53 -20.00
C VAL A 142 -29.13 -20.05 -20.26
N ASP A 143 -29.41 -18.77 -20.04
CA ASP A 143 -30.75 -18.22 -20.29
C ASP A 143 -31.20 -18.31 -21.77
N ARG A 144 -30.29 -18.31 -22.75
CA ARG A 144 -30.65 -18.37 -24.18
C ARG A 144 -30.68 -19.77 -24.76
N GLU A 145 -29.68 -20.59 -24.43
CA GLU A 145 -29.53 -21.95 -24.96
C GLU A 145 -30.38 -22.95 -24.16
N TRP A 146 -30.51 -22.76 -22.83
CA TRP A 146 -31.20 -23.69 -21.93
C TRP A 146 -32.71 -23.44 -21.82
N LYS A 147 -33.16 -22.18 -21.70
CA LYS A 147 -34.60 -21.85 -21.48
C LYS A 147 -35.52 -22.17 -22.66
N ARG A 148 -34.99 -22.50 -23.84
CA ARG A 148 -35.82 -22.98 -24.96
C ARG A 148 -36.49 -24.33 -24.68
N ARG A 149 -36.15 -25.02 -23.58
CA ARG A 149 -36.73 -26.32 -23.21
C ARG A 149 -37.16 -26.39 -21.74
N SER A 150 -38.48 -26.41 -21.55
CA SER A 150 -39.24 -27.09 -20.47
C SER A 150 -39.51 -26.37 -19.14
N ALA A 151 -40.76 -26.54 -18.66
CA ALA A 151 -41.32 -26.00 -17.42
C ALA A 151 -41.23 -27.00 -16.24
N THR A 152 -40.30 -27.95 -16.27
CA THR A 152 -40.25 -29.10 -15.35
C THR A 152 -39.15 -29.00 -14.29
N GLN A 153 -39.42 -29.56 -13.11
CA GLN A 153 -38.62 -29.52 -11.89
C GLN A 153 -37.16 -30.05 -12.03
N LYS A 154 -36.89 -30.88 -13.05
CA LYS A 154 -35.55 -31.38 -13.43
C LYS A 154 -34.55 -30.26 -13.77
N LEU A 155 -35.02 -29.06 -14.16
CA LEU A 155 -34.14 -27.92 -14.44
C LEU A 155 -33.28 -27.50 -13.26
N SER A 156 -33.74 -27.69 -12.02
CA SER A 156 -33.01 -27.21 -10.84
C SER A 156 -31.72 -28.00 -10.58
N GLU A 157 -31.73 -29.32 -10.83
CA GLU A 157 -30.55 -30.18 -10.63
C GLU A 157 -29.53 -30.01 -11.75
N ASP A 158 -29.97 -30.01 -13.01
CA ASP A 158 -29.06 -29.84 -14.15
C ASP A 158 -28.42 -28.44 -14.17
N PHE A 159 -29.19 -27.41 -13.82
CA PHE A 159 -28.67 -26.05 -13.66
C PHE A 159 -27.64 -25.98 -12.52
N LYS A 160 -27.88 -26.69 -11.41
CA LYS A 160 -26.91 -26.78 -10.32
C LYS A 160 -25.64 -27.50 -10.77
N ARG A 161 -25.76 -28.64 -11.46
CA ARG A 161 -24.62 -29.40 -12.02
C ARG A 161 -23.79 -28.55 -12.98
N PHE A 162 -24.44 -27.79 -13.86
CA PHE A 162 -23.79 -26.84 -14.75
C PHE A 162 -22.94 -25.84 -13.95
N TRP A 163 -23.54 -25.15 -12.97
CA TRP A 163 -22.81 -24.15 -12.19
C TRP A 163 -21.72 -24.75 -11.30
N ASP A 164 -21.93 -25.93 -10.73
CA ASP A 164 -20.90 -26.66 -9.98
C ASP A 164 -19.70 -27.01 -10.88
N SER A 165 -19.95 -27.41 -12.14
CA SER A 165 -18.91 -27.64 -13.15
C SER A 165 -18.14 -26.37 -13.49
N ILE A 166 -18.84 -25.26 -13.76
CA ILE A 166 -18.20 -23.96 -14.04
C ILE A 166 -17.42 -23.43 -12.83
N LEU A 167 -17.94 -23.60 -11.61
CA LEU A 167 -17.26 -23.21 -10.37
C LEU A 167 -15.99 -24.03 -10.13
N SER A 168 -16.06 -25.34 -10.38
CA SER A 168 -14.91 -26.23 -10.28
C SER A 168 -13.82 -25.83 -11.27
N TYR A 169 -14.20 -25.56 -12.52
CA TYR A 169 -13.25 -25.15 -13.56
C TYR A 169 -12.66 -23.76 -13.31
N GLN A 170 -13.47 -22.81 -12.83
CA GLN A 170 -12.95 -21.52 -12.39
C GLN A 170 -11.88 -21.67 -11.29
N ALA A 171 -12.10 -22.58 -10.33
CA ALA A 171 -11.13 -22.85 -9.28
C ALA A 171 -9.82 -23.44 -9.84
N GLU A 172 -9.92 -24.28 -10.88
CA GLU A 172 -8.77 -24.80 -11.62
C GLU A 172 -8.02 -23.67 -12.35
N LEU A 173 -8.70 -22.80 -13.10
CA LEU A 173 -8.06 -21.66 -13.77
C LEU A 173 -7.34 -20.73 -12.77
N VAL A 174 -7.96 -20.48 -11.61
CA VAL A 174 -7.33 -19.68 -10.54
C VAL A 174 -6.03 -20.33 -10.04
N ASP A 175 -5.98 -21.65 -9.94
CA ASP A 175 -4.78 -22.38 -9.51
C ASP A 175 -3.72 -22.44 -10.62
N THR A 176 -4.11 -22.80 -11.84
CA THR A 176 -3.24 -22.95 -13.02
C THR A 176 -2.56 -21.64 -13.38
N TYR A 177 -3.31 -20.55 -13.48
CA TYR A 177 -2.78 -19.22 -13.84
C TYR A 177 -2.35 -18.40 -12.63
N ARG A 178 -2.44 -18.96 -11.42
CA ARG A 178 -2.18 -18.25 -10.15
C ARG A 178 -2.92 -16.92 -10.08
N LEU A 179 -4.17 -16.89 -10.58
CA LEU A 179 -4.95 -15.66 -10.66
C LEU A 179 -5.05 -15.07 -9.26
N THR A 180 -4.75 -13.77 -9.14
CA THR A 180 -4.71 -13.11 -7.86
C THR A 180 -6.11 -13.09 -7.26
N ASN A 181 -6.34 -14.02 -6.32
CA ASN A 181 -7.56 -14.10 -5.51
C ASN A 181 -7.39 -13.41 -4.15
N VAL A 182 -6.29 -12.66 -4.02
CA VAL A 182 -6.01 -11.91 -2.81
C VAL A 182 -6.94 -10.71 -2.81
N ARG A 183 -8.11 -10.87 -2.19
CA ARG A 183 -8.88 -9.73 -1.71
C ARG A 183 -7.92 -8.93 -0.86
N LYS A 184 -7.46 -7.81 -1.40
CA LYS A 184 -6.45 -7.04 -0.70
C LYS A 184 -7.04 -6.61 0.63
N HIS A 185 -6.39 -6.99 1.73
CA HIS A 185 -6.83 -6.61 3.05
C HIS A 185 -6.79 -5.08 3.14
N LYS A 186 -7.92 -4.54 3.60
CA LYS A 186 -8.20 -3.11 3.56
C LYS A 186 -7.66 -2.49 4.83
N VAL A 187 -6.46 -1.94 4.75
CA VAL A 187 -5.86 -1.20 5.87
C VAL A 187 -6.61 0.10 6.11
N ALA A 188 -6.81 0.43 7.39
CA ALA A 188 -7.22 1.75 7.88
C ALA A 188 -6.05 2.40 8.63
N LEU A 189 -5.86 3.70 8.40
CA LEU A 189 -4.92 4.54 9.14
C LEU A 189 -5.71 5.51 9.98
N TYR A 190 -5.31 5.70 11.23
CA TYR A 190 -5.96 6.55 12.21
C TYR A 190 -5.16 7.83 12.47
N SER A 191 -5.67 8.68 13.36
CA SER A 191 -5.09 9.99 13.64
C SER A 191 -3.62 9.90 14.05
N GLN A 192 -3.24 8.89 14.84
CA GLN A 192 -1.86 8.66 15.27
C GLN A 192 -0.95 8.36 14.08
N ASP A 193 -1.38 7.48 13.17
CA ASP A 193 -0.62 7.17 11.96
C ASP A 193 -0.45 8.42 11.09
N VAL A 194 -1.52 9.20 10.94
CA VAL A 194 -1.49 10.46 10.18
C VAL A 194 -0.57 11.49 10.84
N ALA A 195 -0.55 11.59 12.18
CA ALA A 195 0.39 12.46 12.89
C ALA A 195 1.84 12.08 12.60
N VAL A 196 2.18 10.78 12.65
CA VAL A 196 3.53 10.30 12.29
C VAL A 196 3.89 10.68 10.85
N MET A 197 2.96 10.52 9.91
CA MET A 197 3.18 10.93 8.51
C MET A 197 3.39 12.44 8.35
N ILE A 198 2.63 13.27 9.09
CA ILE A 198 2.80 14.73 9.09
C ILE A 198 4.15 15.11 9.67
N MET A 199 4.51 14.59 10.86
CA MET A 199 5.80 14.87 11.51
C MET A 199 6.95 14.49 10.59
N HIS A 200 6.94 13.27 10.04
CA HIS A 200 7.99 12.83 9.12
C HIS A 200 8.12 13.74 7.90
N SER A 201 6.98 14.15 7.30
CA SER A 201 6.98 15.04 6.14
C SER A 201 7.57 16.42 6.46
N VAL A 202 7.26 16.96 7.64
CA VAL A 202 7.67 18.29 8.10
C VAL A 202 9.12 18.32 8.62
N GLU A 203 9.58 17.25 9.27
CA GLU A 203 10.93 17.14 9.84
C GLU A 203 11.97 16.76 8.79
N ASN A 204 11.56 16.00 7.76
CA ASN A 204 12.45 15.52 6.70
C ASN A 204 11.98 15.98 5.30
N PRO A 205 11.68 17.28 5.09
CA PRO A 205 11.14 17.75 3.83
C PRO A 205 12.25 17.75 2.76
N LEU A 206 11.95 17.19 1.59
CA LEU A 206 12.74 17.51 0.39
C LEU A 206 12.57 18.99 0.01
N ASP A 207 11.32 19.44 0.12
CA ASP A 207 10.90 20.83 0.00
C ASP A 207 9.75 21.08 0.98
N SER A 208 9.84 22.20 1.69
CA SER A 208 8.90 22.57 2.76
C SER A 208 7.50 22.88 2.21
N ASP A 209 7.37 23.48 1.02
CA ASP A 209 6.05 23.77 0.44
C ASP A 209 5.33 22.47 0.04
N VAL A 210 6.07 21.53 -0.56
CA VAL A 210 5.56 20.19 -0.89
C VAL A 210 5.15 19.43 0.37
N ALA A 211 5.95 19.52 1.44
CA ALA A 211 5.66 18.87 2.71
C ALA A 211 4.39 19.41 3.39
N ILE A 212 4.27 20.74 3.50
CA ILE A 212 3.08 21.41 4.05
C ILE A 212 1.84 21.12 3.20
N GLN A 213 1.97 21.11 1.87
CA GLN A 213 0.89 20.75 0.97
C GLN A 213 0.41 19.30 1.22
N PHE A 214 1.34 18.36 1.34
CA PHE A 214 1.01 16.96 1.63
C PHE A 214 0.34 16.80 3.00
N ALA A 215 0.86 17.46 4.04
CA ALA A 215 0.26 17.47 5.38
C ALA A 215 -1.17 18.03 5.36
N THR A 216 -1.37 19.15 4.68
CA THR A 216 -2.70 19.76 4.46
C THR A 216 -3.65 18.80 3.75
N TYR A 217 -3.19 18.16 2.68
CA TYR A 217 -3.95 17.20 1.90
C TYR A 217 -4.45 16.01 2.75
N ILE A 218 -3.57 15.38 3.53
CA ILE A 218 -3.95 14.25 4.37
C ILE A 218 -4.81 14.67 5.57
N LEU A 219 -4.65 15.89 6.10
CA LEU A 219 -5.53 16.43 7.15
C LEU A 219 -6.95 16.70 6.64
N ILE A 220 -7.13 17.23 5.43
CA ILE A 220 -8.47 17.37 4.85
C ILE A 220 -9.14 16.00 4.77
N ILE A 221 -8.43 14.97 4.28
CA ILE A 221 -8.98 13.61 4.21
C ILE A 221 -9.29 13.07 5.61
N LEU A 222 -8.42 13.30 6.60
CA LEU A 222 -8.63 12.87 7.98
C LEU A 222 -9.89 13.48 8.59
N HIS A 223 -10.16 14.76 8.36
CA HIS A 223 -11.31 15.47 8.96
C HIS A 223 -12.63 15.22 8.23
N THR A 224 -12.57 15.01 6.92
CA THR A 224 -13.78 15.01 6.08
C THR A 224 -14.12 13.64 5.49
N ALA A 225 -13.19 12.69 5.60
CA ALA A 225 -13.24 11.40 4.92
C ALA A 225 -13.46 11.53 3.40
N VAL A 226 -13.17 12.66 2.74
CA VAL A 226 -13.40 12.80 1.28
C VAL A 226 -12.50 11.88 0.46
N ARG A 227 -12.85 11.67 -0.81
CA ARG A 227 -12.01 10.89 -1.72
C ARG A 227 -10.86 11.77 -2.19
N PRO A 228 -9.66 11.21 -2.41
CA PRO A 228 -8.57 11.92 -3.08
C PRO A 228 -9.00 12.65 -4.36
N SER A 229 -9.81 11.98 -5.19
CA SER A 229 -10.33 12.53 -6.46
C SER A 229 -11.35 13.66 -6.29
N THR A 230 -11.80 13.96 -5.07
CA THR A 230 -12.62 15.15 -4.78
C THR A 230 -11.74 16.38 -4.57
N LEU A 231 -10.47 16.16 -4.19
CA LEU A 231 -9.50 17.24 -3.95
C LEU A 231 -8.60 17.48 -5.17
N LEU A 232 -8.30 16.41 -5.91
CA LEU A 232 -7.27 16.36 -6.93
C LEU A 232 -7.85 15.96 -8.29
N THR A 233 -7.19 16.37 -9.36
CA THR A 233 -7.56 15.96 -10.72
C THR A 233 -7.30 14.46 -10.92
N GLY A 234 -8.19 13.81 -11.65
CA GLY A 234 -8.14 12.37 -11.92
C GLY A 234 -8.38 12.07 -13.39
N LYS A 235 -8.27 10.79 -13.78
CA LYS A 235 -8.60 10.37 -15.14
C LYS A 235 -10.11 10.63 -15.39
N GLY A 236 -10.42 11.57 -16.28
CA GLY A 236 -11.79 11.98 -16.59
C GLY A 236 -12.44 12.92 -15.57
N ASN A 237 -11.66 13.54 -14.67
CA ASN A 237 -12.17 14.57 -13.76
C ASN A 237 -11.20 15.74 -13.68
N ASP A 238 -11.57 16.84 -14.33
CA ASP A 238 -10.82 18.09 -14.34
C ASP A 238 -11.19 19.03 -13.19
N HIS A 239 -12.09 18.61 -12.30
CA HIS A 239 -12.39 19.39 -11.10
C HIS A 239 -11.17 19.49 -10.19
N VAL A 240 -10.87 20.70 -9.78
CA VAL A 240 -9.82 21.06 -8.83
C VAL A 240 -10.49 21.66 -7.60
N PHE A 241 -10.07 21.25 -6.41
CA PHE A 241 -10.48 21.89 -5.16
C PHE A 241 -9.79 23.25 -5.03
N ARG A 242 -10.58 24.32 -4.89
CA ARG A 242 -10.11 25.71 -5.03
C ARG A 242 -10.16 26.46 -3.71
N TRP A 243 -9.44 27.57 -3.64
CA TRP A 243 -9.46 28.41 -2.44
C TRP A 243 -10.82 29.08 -2.18
N GLU A 244 -11.64 29.33 -3.22
CA GLU A 244 -13.03 29.78 -3.07
C GLU A 244 -13.90 28.80 -2.27
N ASP A 245 -13.52 27.53 -2.21
CA ASP A 245 -14.25 26.48 -1.49
C ASP A 245 -13.97 26.49 0.01
N ILE A 246 -13.09 27.39 0.49
CA ILE A 246 -12.64 27.48 1.87
C ILE A 246 -13.03 28.84 2.44
N THR A 247 -13.62 28.83 3.64
CA THR A 247 -13.86 30.04 4.43
C THR A 247 -13.31 29.85 5.83
N PHE A 248 -12.55 30.82 6.31
CA PHE A 248 -11.99 30.83 7.65
C PHE A 248 -12.87 31.64 8.60
N VAL A 249 -13.04 31.13 9.82
CA VAL A 249 -13.84 31.76 10.88
C VAL A 249 -12.98 31.91 12.13
N PRO A 250 -12.45 33.12 12.43
CA PRO A 250 -11.70 33.37 13.64
C PRO A 250 -12.54 33.09 14.89
N ARG A 251 -12.04 32.25 15.79
CA ARG A 251 -12.65 32.01 17.09
C ARG A 251 -12.10 32.98 18.11
N ARG A 252 -12.97 33.78 18.70
CA ARG A 252 -12.59 34.80 19.67
C ARG A 252 -13.05 34.46 21.08
N ASN A 253 -12.29 34.90 22.07
CA ASN A 253 -12.76 34.97 23.46
C ASN A 253 -13.66 36.21 23.69
N SER A 254 -14.10 36.40 24.94
CA SER A 254 -14.86 37.58 25.38
C SER A 254 -14.15 38.91 25.12
N GLU A 255 -12.82 38.89 25.10
CA GLU A 255 -11.95 40.06 24.85
C GLU A 255 -11.66 40.28 23.36
N LYS A 256 -12.36 39.57 22.46
CA LYS A 256 -12.18 39.61 20.99
C LYS A 256 -10.80 39.12 20.50
N VAL A 257 -10.00 38.50 21.35
CA VAL A 257 -8.70 37.90 21.00
C VAL A 257 -8.92 36.59 20.24
N ILE A 258 -8.25 36.42 19.09
CA ILE A 258 -8.35 35.20 18.29
C ILE A 258 -7.59 34.06 18.96
N LEU A 259 -8.31 32.97 19.28
CA LEU A 259 -7.82 31.73 19.88
C LEU A 259 -7.44 30.67 18.82
N GLY A 260 -7.93 30.81 17.60
CA GLY A 260 -7.72 29.87 16.50
C GLY A 260 -8.71 30.11 15.36
N PHE A 261 -8.73 29.20 14.38
CA PHE A 261 -9.47 29.38 13.15
C PHE A 261 -10.29 28.13 12.84
N ASP A 262 -11.61 28.26 12.88
CA ASP A 262 -12.50 27.24 12.34
C ASP A 262 -12.50 27.35 10.81
N VAL A 263 -12.78 26.24 10.13
CA VAL A 263 -12.78 26.17 8.67
C VAL A 263 -14.12 25.66 8.17
N ILE A 264 -14.68 26.35 7.19
CA ILE A 264 -15.82 25.88 6.41
C ILE A 264 -15.29 25.43 5.07
N ILE A 265 -15.50 24.16 4.73
CA ILE A 265 -15.09 23.59 3.44
C ILE A 265 -16.33 23.20 2.65
N GLN A 266 -16.40 23.62 1.39
CA GLN A 266 -17.46 23.25 0.46
C GLN A 266 -16.94 22.29 -0.60
N PHE A 267 -17.50 21.08 -0.69
CA PHE A 267 -17.15 20.14 -1.76
C PHE A 267 -18.17 20.19 -2.88
N LYS A 268 -17.80 20.82 -4.01
CA LYS A 268 -18.66 20.98 -5.20
C LYS A 268 -18.77 19.70 -6.03
N ASN A 269 -17.69 18.93 -6.21
CA ASN A 269 -17.69 17.68 -6.98
C ASN A 269 -17.61 16.44 -6.07
N PHE A 270 -18.69 16.20 -5.33
CA PHE A 270 -18.78 15.05 -4.44
C PHE A 270 -19.31 13.81 -5.19
N LYS A 271 -18.64 12.64 -5.05
CA LYS A 271 -19.01 11.41 -5.78
C LYS A 271 -20.48 11.06 -5.57
N GLY A 272 -21.20 10.76 -6.66
CA GLY A 272 -22.66 10.62 -6.63
C GLY A 272 -23.42 11.91 -6.95
N TYR A 273 -22.72 13.04 -7.10
CA TYR A 273 -23.29 14.37 -7.38
C TYR A 273 -22.66 15.13 -8.58
N GLY A 274 -21.84 14.48 -9.41
CA GLY A 274 -21.09 15.12 -10.51
C GLY A 274 -21.92 15.80 -11.62
N MET A 275 -21.24 16.72 -12.33
CA MET A 275 -21.79 17.75 -13.23
C MET A 275 -22.42 17.25 -14.55
N ALA A 276 -22.05 16.08 -15.06
CA ALA A 276 -22.63 15.52 -16.30
C ALA A 276 -24.11 15.10 -16.16
N SER A 277 -24.68 15.24 -14.95
CA SER A 277 -26.11 15.09 -14.71
C SER A 277 -26.70 16.48 -14.50
N ALA A 278 -27.20 17.10 -15.58
CA ALA A 278 -27.77 18.46 -15.60
C ALA A 278 -28.99 18.71 -14.66
N THR A 279 -29.29 17.83 -13.70
CA THR A 279 -30.34 18.02 -12.67
C THR A 279 -29.84 17.90 -11.25
N LYS A 280 -28.54 17.74 -11.03
CA LYS A 280 -28.08 17.83 -9.67
C LYS A 280 -27.96 19.30 -9.35
N ILE A 281 -28.95 19.81 -8.60
CA ILE A 281 -28.67 20.76 -7.52
C ILE A 281 -27.40 20.20 -6.88
N ALA A 282 -26.24 20.76 -7.21
CA ALA A 282 -24.98 20.30 -6.67
C ALA A 282 -25.14 20.46 -5.17
N LYS A 283 -25.40 19.36 -4.46
CA LYS A 283 -25.43 19.39 -3.00
C LYS A 283 -23.97 19.52 -2.61
N ASN A 284 -23.49 20.76 -2.68
CA ASN A 284 -22.25 21.18 -2.09
C ASN A 284 -22.29 20.68 -0.66
N LEU A 285 -21.39 19.76 -0.32
CA LEU A 285 -21.26 19.32 1.05
C LEU A 285 -20.46 20.39 1.77
N THR A 286 -21.14 21.18 2.59
CA THR A 286 -20.51 22.17 3.45
C THR A 286 -20.22 21.54 4.80
N LEU A 287 -18.93 21.41 5.15
CA LEU A 287 -18.48 20.91 6.44
C LEU A 287 -17.89 22.05 7.26
N TYR A 288 -18.33 22.14 8.52
CA TYR A 288 -17.78 23.07 9.51
C TYR A 288 -16.81 22.31 10.42
N ILE A 289 -15.52 22.65 10.36
CA ILE A 289 -14.44 21.98 11.08
C ILE A 289 -13.91 22.95 12.14
N ARG A 290 -14.04 22.56 13.41
CA ARG A 290 -13.60 23.38 14.54
C ARG A 290 -12.09 23.32 14.72
N THR A 291 -11.51 24.44 15.12
CA THR A 291 -10.13 24.57 15.57
C THR A 291 -9.92 23.72 16.83
N VAL A 292 -8.71 23.17 17.02
CA VAL A 292 -8.45 22.26 18.14
C VAL A 292 -8.38 23.03 19.46
N ARG A 293 -8.81 22.39 20.55
CA ARG A 293 -8.88 23.01 21.89
C ARG A 293 -7.78 22.53 22.83
N LYS A 294 -6.94 21.57 22.42
CA LYS A 294 -5.87 20.97 23.23
C LYS A 294 -4.53 21.08 22.50
N ALA A 295 -3.46 21.34 23.25
CA ALA A 295 -2.11 21.45 22.71
C ALA A 295 -1.64 20.16 22.02
N ASP A 296 -1.95 19.00 22.58
CA ASP A 296 -1.54 17.69 22.03
C ASP A 296 -2.17 17.41 20.65
N ASN A 297 -3.24 18.13 20.31
CA ASN A 297 -3.96 17.96 19.05
C ASN A 297 -3.57 19.00 17.99
N LEU A 298 -2.57 19.87 18.24
CA LEU A 298 -2.19 20.95 17.32
C LEU A 298 -1.80 20.45 15.93
N ILE A 299 -1.18 19.28 15.84
CA ILE A 299 -0.83 18.65 14.56
C ILE A 299 -2.06 18.37 13.68
N PHE A 300 -3.26 18.29 14.28
CA PHE A 300 -4.53 18.08 13.60
C PHE A 300 -5.33 19.37 13.38
N ASP A 301 -4.81 20.56 13.74
CA ASP A 301 -5.50 21.83 13.51
C ASP A 301 -5.50 22.19 12.02
N LEU A 302 -6.59 21.85 11.35
CA LEU A 302 -6.76 22.07 9.92
C LEU A 302 -6.76 23.55 9.55
N GLY A 303 -7.31 24.41 10.42
CA GLY A 303 -7.32 25.86 10.20
C GLY A 303 -5.90 26.42 10.18
N SER A 304 -5.12 26.12 11.21
CA SER A 304 -3.70 26.50 11.25
C SER A 304 -2.92 25.97 10.05
N MET A 305 -3.10 24.70 9.67
CA MET A 305 -2.37 24.11 8.54
C MET A 305 -2.74 24.76 7.20
N LEU A 306 -4.03 24.98 6.94
CA LEU A 306 -4.50 25.65 5.71
C LEU A 306 -4.02 27.10 5.62
N LEU A 307 -4.01 27.82 6.74
CA LEU A 307 -3.51 29.20 6.78
C LEU A 307 -2.02 29.26 6.47
N VAL A 308 -1.21 28.38 7.07
CA VAL A 308 0.23 28.31 6.74
C VAL A 308 0.43 27.94 5.27
N HIS A 309 -0.29 26.92 4.78
CA HIS A 309 -0.23 26.52 3.37
C HIS A 309 -0.56 27.69 2.42
N GLY A 310 -1.63 28.43 2.72
CA GLY A 310 -2.02 29.61 1.94
C GLY A 310 -1.00 30.75 2.03
N LEU A 311 -0.44 31.03 3.21
CA LEU A 311 0.63 32.02 3.39
C LEU A 311 1.85 31.68 2.52
N ARG A 312 2.32 30.43 2.57
CA ARG A 312 3.46 29.97 1.77
C ARG A 312 3.20 30.05 0.26
N GLN A 313 1.94 29.90 -0.17
CA GLN A 313 1.55 30.07 -1.57
C GLN A 313 1.40 31.54 -2.00
N GLY A 314 1.30 32.47 -1.05
CA GLY A 314 0.95 33.88 -1.27
C GLY A 314 -0.55 34.15 -1.37
N ALA A 315 -1.40 33.19 -0.98
CA ALA A 315 -2.85 33.25 -1.17
C ALA A 315 -3.53 34.36 -0.34
N PHE A 316 -2.90 34.83 0.74
CA PHE A 316 -3.41 35.94 1.55
C PHE A 316 -2.79 37.30 1.19
N GLY A 317 -2.03 37.38 0.10
CA GLY A 317 -1.23 38.55 -0.27
C GLY A 317 0.21 38.46 0.24
N PRO A 318 1.16 39.15 -0.41
CA PRO A 318 2.60 39.02 -0.13
C PRO A 318 3.03 39.62 1.21
N GLU A 319 2.27 40.59 1.74
CA GLU A 319 2.61 41.30 2.98
C GLU A 319 1.94 40.68 4.23
N THR A 320 1.00 39.75 4.03
CA THR A 320 0.23 39.17 5.14
C THR A 320 1.11 38.23 5.96
N THR A 321 1.24 38.52 7.24
CA THR A 321 1.96 37.70 8.22
C THR A 321 0.99 36.88 9.08
N ILE A 322 1.54 35.94 9.86
CA ILE A 322 0.74 35.22 10.87
C ILE A 322 0.19 36.19 11.93
N ALA A 323 0.96 37.20 12.33
CA ALA A 323 0.50 38.21 13.27
C ALA A 323 -0.74 38.93 12.74
N ASP A 324 -0.75 39.28 11.46
CA ASP A 324 -1.90 39.92 10.80
C ASP A 324 -3.13 39.01 10.83
N LEU A 325 -2.97 37.71 10.57
CA LEU A 325 -4.08 36.74 10.65
C LEU A 325 -4.70 36.68 12.07
N PHE A 326 -3.89 36.78 13.12
CA PHE A 326 -4.36 36.81 14.51
C PHE A 326 -4.92 38.18 14.95
N CYS A 327 -4.75 39.21 14.12
CA CYS A 327 -5.27 40.56 14.32
C CYS A 327 -6.44 40.92 13.38
N ILE A 328 -6.81 40.04 12.44
CA ILE A 328 -8.01 40.22 11.58
C ILE A 328 -9.19 40.57 12.47
N GLU A 329 -10.03 41.53 12.04
CA GLU A 329 -11.28 41.90 12.73
C GLU A 329 -12.50 41.18 12.15
N LYS A 330 -12.43 40.77 10.87
CA LYS A 330 -13.52 40.12 10.14
C LYS A 330 -14.00 38.86 10.87
N GLY A 331 -15.32 38.65 10.90
CA GLY A 331 -15.94 37.45 11.48
C GLY A 331 -15.80 36.20 10.60
N ARG A 332 -15.66 36.40 9.28
CA ARG A 332 -15.32 35.38 8.29
C ARG A 332 -14.40 36.02 7.25
N PHE A 333 -13.44 35.26 6.72
CA PHE A 333 -12.60 35.72 5.64
C PHE A 333 -12.21 34.57 4.71
N GLN A 334 -11.81 34.94 3.49
CA GLN A 334 -11.26 34.03 2.49
C GLN A 334 -9.87 34.53 2.07
N VAL A 335 -9.24 33.82 1.15
CA VAL A 335 -8.00 34.25 0.49
C VAL A 335 -8.20 35.53 -0.34
N ASP A 336 -7.11 36.09 -0.84
CA ASP A 336 -7.12 37.19 -1.80
C ASP A 336 -7.99 36.84 -3.03
N PRO A 337 -8.79 37.79 -3.56
CA PRO A 337 -9.65 37.55 -4.72
C PRO A 337 -8.95 36.91 -5.93
N SER A 338 -7.67 37.23 -6.16
CA SER A 338 -6.87 36.66 -7.26
C SER A 338 -6.62 35.15 -7.11
N PHE A 339 -6.68 34.62 -5.88
CA PHE A 339 -6.48 33.20 -5.57
C PHE A 339 -7.79 32.41 -5.49
N LEU A 340 -8.96 33.04 -5.45
CA LEU A 340 -10.24 32.33 -5.26
C LEU A 340 -10.44 31.19 -6.28
N LYS A 341 -10.10 31.44 -7.55
CA LYS A 341 -10.27 30.46 -8.64
C LYS A 341 -9.08 29.49 -8.78
N THR A 342 -8.00 29.68 -8.02
CA THR A 342 -6.82 28.83 -8.12
C THR A 342 -6.98 27.56 -7.28
N GLY A 343 -6.33 26.48 -7.70
CA GLY A 343 -6.32 25.21 -6.97
C GLY A 343 -5.56 25.33 -5.66
N VAL A 344 -6.05 24.66 -4.60
CA VAL A 344 -5.36 24.58 -3.31
C VAL A 344 -4.08 23.73 -3.41
N PHE A 345 -4.09 22.73 -4.30
CA PHE A 345 -3.03 21.74 -4.45
C PHE A 345 -2.38 21.82 -5.84
N TYR A 346 -1.09 22.16 -5.85
CA TYR A 346 -0.27 22.26 -7.06
C TYR A 346 0.58 21.01 -7.28
N ALA A 347 0.92 20.71 -8.54
CA ALA A 347 1.89 19.66 -8.82
C ALA A 347 3.24 19.99 -8.17
N ALA A 348 3.99 18.96 -7.79
CA ALA A 348 5.38 19.17 -7.41
C ALA A 348 6.19 19.55 -8.66
N SER A 349 7.13 20.48 -8.53
CA SER A 349 8.06 20.84 -9.61
C SER A 349 8.96 19.65 -9.96
N SER A 350 9.75 19.78 -11.03
CA SER A 350 10.68 18.73 -11.43
C SER A 350 11.57 18.29 -10.26
N ARG A 351 11.60 16.99 -10.00
CA ARG A 351 12.32 16.35 -8.88
C ARG A 351 11.83 16.73 -7.47
N GLY A 352 10.68 17.40 -7.34
CA GLY A 352 10.05 17.70 -6.05
C GLY A 352 10.61 18.91 -5.29
N PHE A 353 11.36 19.81 -5.95
CA PHE A 353 11.93 21.02 -5.33
C PHE A 353 10.99 22.21 -5.48
N GLY A 354 9.86 22.16 -4.77
CA GLY A 354 8.83 23.21 -4.77
C GLY A 354 7.57 22.83 -5.53
N LEU A 355 6.69 23.80 -5.68
CA LEU A 355 5.39 23.67 -6.32
C LEU A 355 5.40 24.27 -7.73
N ASP A 356 4.89 23.53 -8.71
CA ASP A 356 4.54 24.05 -10.02
C ASP A 356 3.14 24.69 -9.96
N LYS A 357 3.11 26.02 -9.82
CA LYS A 357 1.86 26.81 -9.72
C LYS A 357 1.02 26.81 -11.01
N THR A 358 1.53 26.27 -12.12
CA THR A 358 0.80 26.20 -13.39
C THR A 358 -0.07 24.96 -13.50
N THR A 359 0.28 23.89 -12.79
CA THR A 359 -0.37 22.59 -12.92
C THR A 359 -1.02 22.18 -11.60
N SER A 360 -2.28 21.73 -11.65
CA SER A 360 -2.94 21.17 -10.46
C SER A 360 -2.38 19.79 -10.11
N TRP A 361 -2.35 19.46 -8.83
CA TRP A 361 -1.84 18.17 -8.38
C TRP A 361 -2.76 17.02 -8.80
N LYS A 362 -2.19 16.03 -9.49
CA LYS A 362 -2.92 14.85 -9.97
C LYS A 362 -3.00 13.77 -8.89
N THR A 363 -4.06 12.98 -8.94
CA THR A 363 -4.31 11.87 -7.99
C THR A 363 -3.17 10.84 -7.97
N GLU A 364 -2.57 10.54 -9.12
CA GLU A 364 -1.54 9.51 -9.23
C GLU A 364 -0.19 9.92 -8.59
N PRO A 365 0.39 11.10 -8.90
CA PRO A 365 1.52 11.63 -8.14
C PRO A 365 1.27 11.74 -6.63
N ALA A 366 0.07 12.16 -6.21
CA ALA A 366 -0.28 12.21 -4.79
C ALA A 366 -0.30 10.81 -4.15
N ARG A 367 -0.77 9.79 -4.88
CA ARG A 367 -0.74 8.39 -4.44
C ARG A 367 0.70 7.88 -4.28
N LEU A 368 1.61 8.24 -5.19
CA LEU A 368 3.03 7.89 -5.10
C LEU A 368 3.68 8.58 -3.90
N LYS A 369 3.48 9.89 -3.74
CA LYS A 369 4.01 10.63 -2.58
C LYS A 369 3.49 10.08 -1.26
N PHE A 370 2.20 9.74 -1.21
CA PHE A 370 1.61 9.08 -0.05
C PHE A 370 2.34 7.77 0.30
N LYS A 371 2.59 6.91 -0.69
CA LYS A 371 3.28 5.63 -0.48
C LYS A 371 4.73 5.83 -0.04
N GLU A 372 5.43 6.79 -0.62
CA GLU A 372 6.80 7.16 -0.24
C GLU A 372 6.85 7.54 1.24
N ILE A 373 6.03 8.50 1.67
CA ILE A 373 5.97 8.94 3.08
C ILE A 373 5.50 7.82 4.00
N ALA A 374 4.47 7.08 3.60
CA ALA A 374 3.99 5.95 4.37
C ALA A 374 5.10 4.91 4.59
N SER A 375 5.82 4.54 3.53
CA SER A 375 6.94 3.61 3.60
C SER A 375 8.07 4.13 4.51
N ALA A 376 8.41 5.41 4.41
CA ALA A 376 9.43 6.04 5.24
C ALA A 376 9.05 6.08 6.73
N CYS A 377 7.76 6.14 7.05
CA CYS A 377 7.24 6.02 8.41
C CYS A 377 7.13 4.55 8.91
N GLY A 378 7.67 3.59 8.15
CA GLY A 378 7.54 2.15 8.43
C GLY A 378 6.18 1.57 8.02
N PHE A 379 5.29 2.38 7.42
CA PHE A 379 4.02 1.91 6.89
C PHE A 379 4.20 1.25 5.50
N ILE A 380 4.82 0.07 5.41
CA ILE A 380 4.94 -0.75 4.18
C ILE A 380 3.89 -1.88 4.11
N ALA A 381 3.10 -1.89 3.02
CA ALA A 381 1.94 -2.77 2.92
C ALA A 381 2.42 -4.21 2.78
N ALA A 382 1.86 -5.14 3.57
CA ALA A 382 2.17 -6.55 3.39
C ALA A 382 1.68 -7.04 2.02
N GLU A 383 2.21 -8.19 1.57
CA GLU A 383 1.72 -8.85 0.36
C GLU A 383 0.21 -9.10 0.49
N GLY A 384 -0.57 -8.50 -0.41
CA GLY A 384 -2.02 -8.56 -0.33
C GLY A 384 -2.68 -7.47 0.51
N GLU A 385 -1.98 -6.42 0.94
CA GLU A 385 -2.59 -5.25 1.58
C GLU A 385 -2.66 -4.07 0.62
N MET A 386 -3.55 -3.13 0.93
CA MET A 386 -3.67 -1.88 0.20
C MET A 386 -3.58 -0.71 1.17
N ILE A 387 -2.41 -0.07 1.19
CA ILE A 387 -2.18 1.22 1.84
C ILE A 387 -2.23 2.36 0.81
N GLY A 388 -2.93 3.43 1.16
CA GLY A 388 -3.06 4.65 0.36
C GLY A 388 -3.85 5.71 1.11
N ALA A 389 -4.07 6.88 0.52
CA ALA A 389 -4.90 7.93 1.12
C ALA A 389 -6.34 7.44 1.45
N THR A 390 -6.85 6.45 0.71
CA THR A 390 -8.11 5.76 1.03
C THR A 390 -8.08 5.06 2.39
N SER A 391 -6.91 4.64 2.89
CA SER A 391 -6.77 4.04 4.22
C SER A 391 -7.06 5.04 5.34
N ILE A 392 -6.67 6.31 5.18
CA ILE A 392 -7.09 7.39 6.10
C ILE A 392 -8.61 7.54 6.04
N ARG A 393 -9.19 7.60 4.83
CA ARG A 393 -10.65 7.66 4.65
C ARG A 393 -11.38 6.52 5.36
N ARG A 394 -10.85 5.29 5.39
CA ARG A 394 -11.45 4.16 6.14
C ARG A 394 -11.39 4.37 7.65
N GLY A 395 -10.24 4.82 8.16
CA GLY A 395 -10.09 5.14 9.57
C GLY A 395 -11.06 6.24 10.01
N THR A 396 -11.14 7.33 9.24
CA THR A 396 -12.11 8.40 9.47
C THR A 396 -13.54 7.91 9.35
N ALA A 397 -13.88 7.10 8.34
CA ALA A 397 -15.22 6.55 8.17
C ALA A 397 -15.68 5.79 9.42
N THR A 398 -14.83 4.93 9.96
CA THR A 398 -15.09 4.18 11.19
C THR A 398 -15.35 5.12 12.36
N LYS A 399 -14.56 6.21 12.50
CA LYS A 399 -14.79 7.24 13.53
C LYS A 399 -16.11 7.99 13.34
N LEU A 400 -16.46 8.35 12.10
CA LEU A 400 -17.71 9.03 11.78
C LEU A 400 -18.94 8.14 12.05
N VAL A 401 -18.86 6.84 11.73
CA VAL A 401 -19.93 5.89 12.04
C VAL A 401 -20.16 5.80 13.54
N LYS A 402 -19.07 5.69 14.33
CA LYS A 402 -19.16 5.65 15.79
C LYS A 402 -19.74 6.95 16.36
N ALA A 403 -19.30 8.11 15.86
CA ALA A 403 -19.70 9.41 16.40
C ALA A 403 -21.12 9.84 15.99
N PHE A 404 -21.54 9.55 14.75
CA PHE A 404 -22.75 10.13 14.15
C PHE A 404 -23.74 9.10 13.60
N GLY A 405 -23.41 7.81 13.71
CA GLY A 405 -24.14 6.72 13.08
C GLY A 405 -23.84 6.56 11.58
N ALA A 406 -24.16 5.38 11.05
CA ALA A 406 -23.87 5.02 9.67
C ALA A 406 -24.55 5.94 8.64
N MET A 407 -25.78 6.39 8.90
CA MET A 407 -26.52 7.25 7.95
C MET A 407 -25.82 8.60 7.76
N THR A 408 -25.49 9.29 8.84
CA THR A 408 -24.80 10.58 8.80
C THR A 408 -23.41 10.44 8.19
N ALA A 409 -22.68 9.37 8.57
CA ALA A 409 -21.39 9.05 7.97
C ALA A 409 -21.50 8.81 6.45
N ARG A 410 -22.55 8.12 5.97
CA ARG A 410 -22.81 7.98 4.53
C ARG A 410 -23.00 9.34 3.87
N ILE A 411 -23.76 10.26 4.46
CA ILE A 411 -24.00 11.60 3.90
C ILE A 411 -22.70 12.41 3.85
N ILE A 412 -21.93 12.45 4.94
CA ILE A 412 -20.62 13.14 5.01
C ILE A 412 -19.65 12.56 3.97
N MET A 413 -19.65 11.25 3.81
CA MET A 413 -18.83 10.56 2.83
C MET A 413 -19.42 10.53 1.42
N GLY A 414 -20.55 11.24 1.21
CA GLY A 414 -21.42 11.31 0.03
C GLY A 414 -21.64 9.97 -0.65
N HIS A 415 -21.93 8.96 0.16
CA HIS A 415 -22.58 7.75 -0.28
C HIS A 415 -24.09 8.00 -0.34
N ASN A 416 -24.77 7.29 -1.24
CA ASN A 416 -26.23 7.26 -1.24
C ASN A 416 -26.72 6.69 0.12
N PRO A 417 -27.69 7.32 0.80
CA PRO A 417 -28.28 6.83 2.06
C PRO A 417 -28.62 5.33 2.08
N GLY A 418 -29.10 4.77 0.96
CA GLY A 418 -29.45 3.35 0.82
C GLY A 418 -28.29 2.43 0.40
N SER A 419 -27.07 2.95 0.29
CA SER A 419 -25.89 2.18 -0.13
C SER A 419 -25.22 1.50 1.05
N ASN A 420 -24.94 0.20 0.92
CA ASN A 420 -24.16 -0.57 1.89
C ASN A 420 -22.65 -0.52 1.64
N VAL A 421 -22.18 0.45 0.83
CA VAL A 421 -20.75 0.57 0.47
C VAL A 421 -19.90 0.98 1.66
N LEU A 422 -20.43 1.82 2.56
CA LEU A 422 -19.72 2.25 3.77
C LEU A 422 -19.32 1.02 4.60
N GLU A 423 -20.30 0.18 4.91
CA GLU A 423 -20.20 -1.01 5.75
C GLU A 423 -19.35 -2.09 5.09
N LYS A 424 -19.49 -2.29 3.77
CA LYS A 424 -18.74 -3.31 3.05
C LYS A 424 -17.28 -2.94 2.79
N SER A 425 -16.94 -1.65 2.75
CA SER A 425 -15.67 -1.20 2.18
C SER A 425 -14.85 -0.24 3.00
N TYR A 426 -15.42 0.41 4.01
CA TYR A 426 -14.77 1.48 4.74
C TYR A 426 -14.88 1.32 6.25
N ASP A 427 -16.07 1.00 6.74
CA ASP A 427 -16.32 0.82 8.15
C ASP A 427 -15.77 -0.54 8.62
N LEU A 428 -14.79 -0.49 9.51
CA LEU A 428 -14.22 -1.65 10.16
C LEU A 428 -14.84 -1.90 11.54
N SER A 429 -15.81 -1.07 11.97
CA SER A 429 -16.43 -1.18 13.29
C SER A 429 -17.05 -2.55 13.51
N ILE A 430 -17.75 -3.11 12.50
CA ILE A 430 -18.40 -4.43 12.60
C ILE A 430 -17.41 -5.54 12.99
N GLU A 431 -16.17 -5.47 12.53
CA GLU A 431 -15.14 -6.47 12.86
C GLU A 431 -14.45 -6.21 14.21
N GLN A 432 -14.63 -5.01 14.78
CA GLN A 432 -13.92 -4.50 15.96
C GLN A 432 -14.83 -4.08 17.13
N THR A 433 -16.15 -4.20 16.99
CA THR A 433 -17.09 -3.84 18.07
C THR A 433 -16.87 -4.74 19.26
N ASP A 434 -16.51 -4.13 20.39
CA ASP A 434 -16.53 -4.81 21.68
C ASP A 434 -17.99 -4.89 22.13
N LEU A 435 -18.60 -6.06 21.91
CA LEU A 435 -20.00 -6.28 22.28
C LEU A 435 -20.23 -6.09 23.79
N VAL A 436 -19.22 -6.31 24.63
CA VAL A 436 -19.33 -6.15 26.08
C VAL A 436 -19.38 -4.67 26.42
N SER A 437 -18.44 -3.86 25.94
CA SER A 437 -18.46 -2.41 26.18
C SER A 437 -19.71 -1.75 25.58
N ALA A 438 -20.15 -2.19 24.40
CA ALA A 438 -21.38 -1.72 23.79
C ALA A 438 -22.63 -2.08 24.61
N GLN A 439 -22.68 -3.30 25.16
CA GLN A 439 -23.81 -3.76 25.97
C GLN A 439 -23.83 -3.11 27.36
N LEU A 440 -22.66 -2.83 27.93
CA LEU A 440 -22.51 -2.16 29.22
C LEU A 440 -22.56 -0.63 29.13
N GLN A 441 -22.67 -0.07 27.91
CA GLN A 441 -22.60 1.37 27.63
C GLN A 441 -21.31 2.04 28.12
N GLU A 442 -20.23 1.26 28.28
CA GLU A 442 -18.92 1.73 28.71
C GLU A 442 -18.13 2.41 27.58
N GLU A 443 -18.66 2.44 26.35
CA GLU A 443 -18.03 3.14 25.20
C GLU A 443 -17.97 4.68 25.36
N GLY A 444 -18.61 5.22 26.40
CA GLY A 444 -18.65 6.64 26.72
C GLY A 444 -17.46 7.09 27.57
N ALA A 445 -16.47 7.72 26.93
CA ALA A 445 -15.46 8.63 27.47
C ALA A 445 -14.00 8.12 27.57
N GLU A 446 -13.75 6.83 27.72
CA GLU A 446 -12.37 6.32 27.73
C GLU A 446 -11.93 5.86 26.34
N THR A 447 -10.70 6.23 26.00
CA THR A 447 -10.05 6.07 24.70
C THR A 447 -10.40 4.75 24.04
N VAL A 448 -11.29 4.80 23.05
CA VAL A 448 -11.48 3.71 22.10
C VAL A 448 -10.10 3.48 21.45
N ASN A 449 -9.38 2.48 21.95
CA ASN A 449 -8.16 1.96 21.34
C ASN A 449 -8.56 1.33 20.00
N VAL A 450 -8.76 2.20 19.00
CA VAL A 450 -8.96 1.76 17.64
C VAL A 450 -7.64 1.17 17.19
N ARG A 451 -7.55 -0.16 17.28
CA ARG A 451 -6.36 -0.97 16.97
C ARG A 451 -5.63 -0.41 15.75
N PRO A 452 -4.38 0.08 15.89
CA PRO A 452 -3.54 0.40 14.75
C PRO A 452 -3.29 -0.87 13.94
N SER A 453 -4.01 -1.02 12.83
CA SER A 453 -4.08 -2.24 12.02
C SER A 453 -2.73 -2.66 11.42
N TYR A 454 -1.78 -1.74 11.32
CA TYR A 454 -0.70 -1.87 10.34
C TYR A 454 0.51 -2.68 10.80
N TYR A 455 0.70 -2.68 12.10
CA TYR A 455 2.02 -2.92 12.66
C TYR A 455 2.08 -4.35 13.26
N ALA A 456 0.93 -5.01 13.35
CA ALA A 456 0.73 -6.32 13.95
C ALA A 456 1.25 -7.52 13.13
N ILE A 457 1.82 -7.30 11.94
CA ILE A 457 2.19 -8.39 11.01
C ILE A 457 3.73 -8.54 10.84
N ARG A 458 4.53 -7.52 11.14
CA ARG A 458 5.86 -7.40 10.50
C ARG A 458 7.09 -7.87 11.29
N ASN A 459 6.95 -8.33 12.53
CA ASN A 459 8.05 -9.02 13.23
C ASN A 459 8.10 -10.53 12.94
N ARG A 460 7.45 -11.01 11.89
CA ARG A 460 7.62 -12.38 11.42
C ARG A 460 8.12 -12.41 10.00
N ASP A 461 9.23 -13.11 9.80
CA ASP A 461 9.63 -13.61 8.50
C ASP A 461 8.43 -14.40 7.91
N PRO A 462 7.82 -13.93 6.80
CA PRO A 462 6.73 -14.64 6.12
C PRO A 462 7.12 -16.09 5.73
N ARG A 463 8.42 -16.41 5.77
CA ARG A 463 8.99 -17.71 5.47
C ARG A 463 9.03 -18.67 6.65
N GLU A 464 8.76 -18.22 7.88
CA GLU A 464 8.65 -19.13 9.02
C GLU A 464 7.27 -19.83 9.02
N LYS A 465 7.04 -20.63 7.97
CA LYS A 465 5.88 -21.51 7.86
C LYS A 465 5.83 -22.38 9.12
N LEU A 466 4.70 -22.36 9.81
CA LEU A 466 4.42 -23.28 10.91
C LEU A 466 4.70 -24.69 10.39
N ARG A 467 5.77 -25.30 10.89
CA ARG A 467 6.17 -26.66 10.53
C ARG A 467 5.05 -27.62 10.93
N ILE A 468 4.76 -28.61 10.09
CA ILE A 468 3.65 -29.53 10.34
C ILE A 468 3.88 -30.31 11.64
N GLU A 469 5.13 -30.61 11.98
CA GLU A 469 5.51 -31.30 13.21
C GLU A 469 5.15 -30.46 14.44
N THR A 470 5.45 -29.16 14.40
CA THR A 470 5.10 -28.22 15.48
C THR A 470 3.58 -28.04 15.58
N ALA A 471 2.88 -27.97 14.45
CA ALA A 471 1.42 -27.84 14.44
C ALA A 471 0.73 -29.09 15.00
N VAL A 472 1.20 -30.28 14.65
CA VAL A 472 0.68 -31.59 15.11
C VAL A 472 0.93 -31.78 16.62
N ALA A 473 2.05 -31.26 17.13
CA ALA A 473 2.31 -31.26 18.57
C ALA A 473 1.32 -30.37 19.33
N GLN A 474 0.92 -29.23 18.75
CA GLN A 474 0.10 -28.21 19.41
C GLN A 474 -1.41 -28.41 19.22
N ASP A 475 -1.87 -29.02 18.13
CA ASP A 475 -3.30 -29.16 17.80
C ASP A 475 -3.75 -30.62 17.85
N PRO A 476 -4.54 -31.04 18.87
CA PRO A 476 -5.01 -32.42 19.01
C PRO A 476 -5.82 -32.90 17.80
N ARG A 477 -6.55 -32.00 17.15
CA ARG A 477 -7.40 -32.32 16.00
C ARG A 477 -6.58 -32.58 14.73
N LEU A 478 -5.53 -31.79 14.49
CA LEU A 478 -4.58 -32.02 13.42
C LEU A 478 -3.82 -33.34 13.61
N ARG A 479 -3.46 -33.66 14.86
CA ARG A 479 -2.86 -34.96 15.20
C ARG A 479 -3.78 -36.12 14.83
N LEU A 480 -5.06 -36.02 15.17
CA LEU A 480 -6.07 -37.01 14.81
C LEU A 480 -6.21 -37.15 13.29
N PHE A 481 -6.20 -36.06 12.52
CA PHE A 481 -6.24 -36.12 11.06
C PHE A 481 -4.98 -36.73 10.44
N CYS A 482 -3.79 -36.43 10.99
CA CYS A 482 -2.54 -37.02 10.53
C CYS A 482 -2.50 -38.53 10.81
N HIS A 483 -2.95 -38.97 11.99
CA HIS A 483 -3.09 -40.38 12.32
C HIS A 483 -4.08 -41.09 11.39
N ALA A 484 -5.25 -40.49 11.17
CA ALA A 484 -6.23 -41.02 10.23
C ALA A 484 -5.67 -41.14 8.80
N LEU A 485 -4.84 -40.19 8.36
CA LEU A 485 -4.19 -40.27 7.05
C LEU A 485 -3.19 -41.43 6.95
N THR A 486 -2.45 -41.72 8.02
CA THR A 486 -1.56 -42.88 8.09
C THR A 486 -2.36 -44.17 7.98
N VAL A 487 -3.39 -44.34 8.81
CA VAL A 487 -4.25 -45.53 8.82
C VAL A 487 -4.92 -45.72 7.45
N LEU A 488 -5.44 -44.66 6.85
CA LEU A 488 -6.04 -44.72 5.51
C LEU A 488 -5.03 -45.12 4.42
N SER A 489 -3.79 -44.64 4.52
CA SER A 489 -2.74 -44.93 3.55
C SER A 489 -2.28 -46.40 3.66
N GLU A 490 -2.17 -46.95 4.86
CA GLU A 490 -1.89 -48.37 5.09
C GLU A 490 -3.05 -49.26 4.62
N CYS A 491 -4.30 -48.88 4.92
CA CYS A 491 -5.49 -49.58 4.45
C CYS A 491 -5.62 -49.57 2.92
N ALA A 492 -5.29 -48.45 2.27
CA ALA A 492 -5.30 -48.36 0.80
C ALA A 492 -4.25 -49.26 0.13
N LEU A 493 -3.11 -49.50 0.80
CA LEU A 493 -2.06 -50.40 0.30
C LEU A 493 -2.37 -51.88 0.56
N THR A 494 -3.01 -52.18 1.68
CA THR A 494 -3.27 -53.56 2.15
C THR A 494 -4.65 -54.09 1.74
N GLY A 495 -5.55 -53.21 1.29
CA GLY A 495 -6.96 -53.56 1.06
C GLY A 495 -7.75 -53.79 2.34
N SER A 496 -7.22 -53.37 3.50
CA SER A 496 -7.84 -53.57 4.81
C SER A 496 -8.94 -52.55 5.09
N ASP A 497 -10.04 -52.99 5.71
CA ASP A 497 -11.16 -52.13 6.13
C ASP A 497 -11.00 -51.58 7.55
N MET A 498 -9.84 -51.79 8.18
CA MET A 498 -9.55 -51.32 9.55
C MET A 498 -9.74 -49.81 9.73
N TRP A 499 -9.63 -49.02 8.66
CA TRP A 499 -9.89 -47.58 8.71
C TRP A 499 -11.33 -47.25 9.11
N LEU A 500 -12.32 -48.12 8.84
CA LEU A 500 -13.70 -47.96 9.31
C LEU A 500 -13.80 -47.94 10.85
N GLN A 501 -12.83 -48.56 11.53
CA GLN A 501 -12.79 -48.61 12.99
C GLN A 501 -12.13 -47.39 13.63
N HIS A 502 -11.53 -46.49 12.84
CA HIS A 502 -10.88 -45.29 13.34
C HIS A 502 -11.94 -44.28 13.81
N ASP A 503 -11.71 -43.63 14.97
CA ASP A 503 -12.72 -42.79 15.65
C ASP A 503 -13.28 -41.65 14.79
N LEU A 504 -12.45 -41.06 13.92
CA LEU A 504 -12.86 -40.04 12.94
C LEU A 504 -13.93 -40.52 11.94
N PHE A 505 -13.93 -41.81 11.60
CA PHE A 505 -14.76 -42.36 10.53
C PHE A 505 -15.95 -43.14 11.07
N LYS A 506 -15.85 -43.72 12.28
CA LYS A 506 -16.97 -44.34 13.00
C LYS A 506 -18.19 -43.44 13.16
N GLN A 507 -17.97 -42.13 13.26
CA GLN A 507 -19.02 -41.14 13.52
C GLN A 507 -19.72 -40.63 12.25
N ILE A 508 -19.22 -41.00 11.07
CA ILE A 508 -19.79 -40.52 9.81
C ILE A 508 -20.73 -41.63 9.29
N PRO A 509 -22.05 -41.39 9.21
CA PRO A 509 -22.98 -42.35 8.62
C PRO A 509 -22.62 -42.59 7.15
N ASP A 510 -22.84 -43.82 6.67
CA ASP A 510 -22.64 -44.26 5.28
C ASP A 510 -21.19 -44.29 4.76
N VAL A 511 -20.19 -44.33 5.64
CA VAL A 511 -18.78 -44.46 5.21
C VAL A 511 -18.45 -45.82 4.58
N GLY A 512 -19.19 -46.88 4.92
CA GLY A 512 -18.94 -48.23 4.42
C GLY A 512 -19.04 -48.40 2.89
N SER A 513 -19.66 -47.44 2.19
CA SER A 513 -19.73 -47.40 0.72
C SER A 513 -18.70 -46.46 0.08
N SER A 514 -17.91 -45.75 0.88
CA SER A 514 -16.95 -44.75 0.40
C SER A 514 -15.58 -45.37 0.12
N ASP A 515 -15.03 -45.10 -1.07
CA ASP A 515 -13.67 -45.48 -1.46
C ASP A 515 -12.61 -44.89 -0.48
N VAL A 516 -11.69 -45.73 -0.01
CA VAL A 516 -10.55 -45.35 0.85
C VAL A 516 -9.74 -44.20 0.24
N TRP A 517 -9.60 -44.14 -1.08
CA TRP A 517 -8.91 -43.06 -1.79
C TRP A 517 -9.64 -41.72 -1.67
N LEU A 518 -10.97 -41.74 -1.71
CA LEU A 518 -11.79 -40.56 -1.47
C LEU A 518 -11.58 -40.03 -0.05
N MET A 519 -11.48 -40.94 0.93
CA MET A 519 -11.23 -40.60 2.34
C MET A 519 -9.82 -40.07 2.57
N ILE A 520 -8.79 -40.59 1.88
CA ILE A 520 -7.44 -40.01 1.85
C ILE A 520 -7.50 -38.56 1.34
N ARG A 521 -8.22 -38.31 0.24
CA ARG A 521 -8.34 -36.96 -0.35
C ARG A 521 -9.06 -36.00 0.60
N LYS A 522 -10.15 -36.42 1.24
CA LYS A 522 -10.89 -35.63 2.24
C LYS A 522 -10.01 -35.31 3.45
N THR A 523 -9.27 -36.29 3.97
CA THR A 523 -8.38 -36.13 5.14
C THR A 523 -7.21 -35.19 4.83
N ARG A 524 -6.55 -35.31 3.65
CA ARG A 524 -5.52 -34.35 3.20
C ARG A 524 -6.05 -32.92 3.10
N ARG A 525 -7.27 -32.73 2.60
CA ARG A 525 -7.92 -31.41 2.56
C ARG A 525 -8.19 -30.88 3.97
N ALA A 526 -8.64 -31.72 4.89
CA ALA A 526 -8.87 -31.34 6.29
C ALA A 526 -7.57 -30.89 6.98
N ILE A 527 -6.47 -31.63 6.79
CA ILE A 527 -5.12 -31.26 7.27
C ILE A 527 -4.70 -29.91 6.71
N LYS A 528 -4.78 -29.70 5.39
CA LYS A 528 -4.43 -28.41 4.75
C LYS A 528 -5.26 -27.25 5.28
N ARG A 529 -6.58 -27.43 5.44
CA ARG A 529 -7.49 -26.40 5.99
C ARG A 529 -7.14 -26.08 7.44
N ARG A 530 -6.89 -27.10 8.27
CA ARG A 530 -6.55 -26.89 9.69
C ARG A 530 -5.19 -26.24 9.85
N MET A 531 -4.18 -26.64 9.06
CA MET A 531 -2.88 -25.96 9.00
C MET A 531 -3.01 -24.48 8.64
N LYS A 532 -3.84 -24.15 7.64
CA LYS A 532 -4.12 -22.75 7.27
C LYS A 532 -4.84 -21.99 8.40
N SER A 533 -5.78 -22.64 9.09
CA SER A 533 -6.45 -22.09 10.27
C SER A 533 -5.47 -21.78 11.40
N LEU A 534 -4.60 -22.73 11.75
CA LEU A 534 -3.60 -22.58 12.81
C LEU A 534 -2.56 -21.51 12.49
N GLN A 535 -2.14 -21.40 11.23
CA GLN A 535 -1.30 -20.29 10.77
C GLN A 535 -2.03 -18.95 10.93
N GLY A 536 -3.32 -18.90 10.59
CA GLY A 536 -4.17 -17.72 10.82
C GLY A 536 -4.36 -17.39 12.31
N GLU A 537 -4.61 -18.38 13.17
CA GLU A 537 -4.76 -18.20 14.62
C GLU A 537 -3.45 -17.74 15.29
N LYS A 538 -2.32 -18.35 14.93
CA LYS A 538 -0.99 -17.94 15.40
C LYS A 538 -0.62 -16.54 14.90
N GLY A 539 -1.07 -16.18 13.69
CA GLY A 539 -1.01 -14.81 13.17
C GLY A 539 -1.81 -13.85 14.06
N ARG A 540 -3.11 -14.11 14.23
CA ARG A 540 -4.02 -13.31 15.07
C ARG A 540 -3.53 -13.14 16.51
N ARG A 541 -3.06 -14.21 17.17
CA ARG A 541 -2.54 -14.14 18.55
C ARG A 541 -1.26 -13.31 18.65
N ALA A 542 -0.33 -13.45 17.71
CA ALA A 542 0.88 -12.63 17.70
C ALA A 542 0.58 -11.16 17.38
N SER A 543 -0.34 -10.92 16.45
CA SER A 543 -0.87 -9.59 16.18
C SER A 543 -1.53 -8.97 17.40
N ALA A 544 -2.24 -9.76 18.22
CA ALA A 544 -2.82 -9.29 19.47
C ALA A 544 -1.77 -8.96 20.54
N VAL A 545 -0.77 -9.82 20.76
CA VAL A 545 0.31 -9.57 21.75
C VAL A 545 1.15 -8.34 21.38
N GLU A 546 1.51 -8.18 20.11
CA GLU A 546 2.25 -6.99 19.67
C GLU A 546 1.37 -5.74 19.67
N ALA A 547 0.05 -5.87 19.48
CA ALA A 547 -0.87 -4.76 19.66
C ALA A 547 -0.89 -4.27 21.11
N THR A 548 -0.97 -5.19 22.09
CA THR A 548 -0.88 -4.84 23.52
C THR A 548 0.44 -4.14 23.87
N ARG A 549 1.55 -4.53 23.23
CA ARG A 549 2.84 -3.84 23.40
C ARG A 549 2.80 -2.41 22.85
N ARG A 550 2.07 -2.14 21.76
CA ARG A 550 1.98 -0.82 21.13
C ARG A 550 1.01 0.13 21.80
N ASP A 551 -0.08 -0.39 22.35
CA ASP A 551 -0.98 0.42 23.16
C ASP A 551 -0.25 1.01 24.39
N ALA A 552 0.89 0.42 24.76
CA ALA A 552 1.80 0.93 25.79
C ALA A 552 2.93 1.84 25.26
N LEU A 553 3.14 1.96 23.93
CA LEU A 553 4.21 2.78 23.37
C LEU A 553 3.76 4.23 23.19
N THR A 554 4.58 5.15 23.66
CA THR A 554 4.46 6.59 23.43
C THR A 554 4.83 6.97 21.99
N VAL A 555 4.44 8.19 21.58
CA VAL A 555 4.82 8.75 20.27
C VAL A 555 6.34 8.82 20.13
N GLU A 556 7.04 9.24 21.18
CA GLU A 556 8.51 9.30 21.22
C GLU A 556 9.16 7.91 21.03
N GLU A 557 8.65 6.86 21.68
CA GLU A 557 9.17 5.50 21.48
C GLU A 557 8.91 4.98 20.07
N THR A 558 7.81 5.40 19.44
CA THR A 558 7.50 5.06 18.05
C THR A 558 8.47 5.75 17.08
N MET A 559 8.76 7.03 17.31
CA MET A 559 9.76 7.79 16.55
C MET A 559 11.17 7.23 16.76
N GLN A 560 11.53 6.87 17.99
CA GLN A 560 12.81 6.24 18.30
C GLN A 560 12.93 4.89 17.59
N THR A 561 11.87 4.07 17.58
CA THR A 561 11.88 2.79 16.86
C THR A 561 12.08 2.98 15.36
N ALA A 562 11.47 4.03 14.77
CA ALA A 562 11.68 4.38 13.36
C ALA A 562 13.11 4.89 13.10
N ALA A 563 13.65 5.71 14.01
CA ALA A 563 15.03 6.19 13.96
C ALA A 563 16.04 5.05 14.09
N ASP A 564 15.81 4.12 15.01
CA ASP A 564 16.62 2.91 15.22
C ASP A 564 16.57 2.02 13.97
N TYR A 565 15.40 1.91 13.33
CA TYR A 565 15.25 1.17 12.08
C TYR A 565 15.99 1.84 10.91
N ASP A 566 15.91 3.16 10.80
CA ASP A 566 16.67 3.93 9.80
C ASP A 566 18.18 3.84 10.06
N GLN A 567 18.60 3.88 11.33
CA GLN A 567 19.99 3.64 11.73
C GLN A 567 20.42 2.19 11.44
N ALA A 568 19.55 1.20 11.67
CA ALA A 568 19.79 -0.19 11.32
C ALA A 568 19.94 -0.36 9.80
N LEU A 569 19.06 0.27 9.01
CA LEU A 569 19.16 0.34 7.55
C LEU A 569 20.48 0.97 7.12
N LYS A 570 20.85 2.14 7.68
CA LYS A 570 22.14 2.81 7.43
C LYS A 570 23.35 1.99 7.87
N SER A 571 23.18 1.10 8.85
CA SER A 571 24.23 0.19 9.32
C SER A 571 24.37 -1.09 8.49
N LEU A 572 23.37 -1.40 7.65
CA LEU A 572 23.50 -2.47 6.66
C LEU A 572 24.57 -2.04 5.64
N SER A 573 25.44 -2.97 5.27
CA SER A 573 26.49 -2.66 4.29
C SER A 573 25.87 -2.13 3.00
N ASP A 574 26.53 -1.16 2.35
CA ASP A 574 26.10 -0.58 1.08
C ASP A 574 25.78 -1.64 0.01
N LYS A 575 26.32 -2.87 0.10
CA LYS A 575 25.95 -4.00 -0.78
C LYS A 575 24.53 -4.53 -0.58
N VAL A 576 24.02 -4.55 0.65
CA VAL A 576 22.65 -4.98 0.97
C VAL A 576 21.67 -3.89 0.57
N LEU A 577 22.01 -2.62 0.86
CA LEU A 577 21.25 -1.45 0.44
C LEU A 577 21.26 -1.27 -1.09
N ASN A 578 22.39 -1.42 -1.78
CA ASN A 578 22.47 -1.31 -3.23
C ASN A 578 21.76 -2.45 -3.96
N ASN A 579 21.75 -3.68 -3.42
CA ASN A 579 20.89 -4.73 -3.97
C ASN A 579 19.41 -4.42 -3.73
N PHE A 580 19.07 -3.77 -2.61
CA PHE A 580 17.70 -3.36 -2.31
C PHE A 580 17.25 -2.16 -3.16
N VAL A 581 18.15 -1.24 -3.50
CA VAL A 581 17.88 0.02 -4.23
C VAL A 581 18.04 -0.17 -5.75
N SER A 582 18.94 -1.03 -6.23
CA SER A 582 19.00 -1.42 -7.65
C SER A 582 17.73 -2.13 -8.11
N ASP A 583 17.03 -2.79 -7.18
CA ASP A 583 15.71 -3.41 -7.43
C ASP A 583 14.58 -2.36 -7.60
N PHE A 584 14.82 -1.07 -7.29
CA PHE A 584 13.82 0.01 -7.44
C PHE A 584 14.20 1.11 -8.43
N ASP A 585 15.49 1.34 -8.73
CA ASP A 585 15.95 2.47 -9.55
C ASP A 585 15.90 2.24 -11.08
N ASP A 586 15.66 1.00 -11.55
CA ASP A 586 15.55 0.68 -12.99
C ASP A 586 14.14 0.97 -13.59
N GLU A 587 13.21 1.55 -12.82
CA GLU A 587 11.84 1.85 -13.28
C GLU A 587 11.65 3.18 -14.05
N ASP A 588 12.67 4.06 -14.21
CA ASP A 588 12.41 5.47 -14.60
C ASP A 588 13.21 6.09 -15.76
N VAL A 589 13.78 5.29 -16.69
CA VAL A 589 14.28 5.82 -17.98
C VAL A 589 14.03 4.84 -19.14
N SER A 590 12.82 4.89 -19.72
CA SER A 590 12.65 4.58 -21.15
C SER A 590 11.60 5.51 -21.74
N GLU A 591 12.08 6.66 -22.21
CA GLU A 591 11.42 7.48 -23.21
C GLU A 591 11.18 6.65 -24.48
N GLU A 592 10.02 6.90 -25.09
CA GLU A 592 9.70 6.71 -26.51
C GLU A 592 9.76 5.29 -27.07
N ASN A 593 8.59 4.64 -27.09
CA ASN A 593 8.18 3.93 -28.29
C ASN A 593 6.69 4.15 -28.53
N GLU A 594 6.39 5.25 -29.22
CA GLU A 594 5.13 5.45 -29.92
C GLU A 594 4.98 4.35 -30.97
N GLY A 595 4.10 3.39 -30.72
CA GLY A 595 3.97 2.22 -31.59
C GLY A 595 2.70 1.45 -31.34
N ASN A 596 1.56 2.09 -31.64
CA ASN A 596 0.38 1.46 -32.23
C ASN A 596 -0.02 0.08 -31.66
N ASP A 597 -0.88 0.03 -30.63
CA ASP A 597 -1.72 -1.15 -30.45
C ASP A 597 -3.12 -0.84 -29.89
N ARG A 598 -4.12 -1.27 -30.67
CA ARG A 598 -5.55 -1.13 -30.42
C ARG A 598 -6.00 -2.29 -29.53
N GLY A 599 -5.95 -2.08 -28.23
CA GLY A 599 -6.47 -3.02 -27.23
C GLY A 599 -7.27 -2.33 -26.13
N GLN A 600 -8.43 -1.75 -26.46
CA GLN A 600 -9.36 -1.23 -25.45
C GLN A 600 -9.94 -2.38 -24.60
N GLU A 601 -9.40 -2.56 -23.41
CA GLU A 601 -10.05 -3.29 -22.33
C GLU A 601 -11.21 -2.47 -21.73
N PRO A 602 -12.34 -3.09 -21.39
CA PRO A 602 -13.36 -2.42 -20.59
C PRO A 602 -12.98 -2.51 -19.11
N ASP A 603 -12.37 -1.46 -18.59
CA ASP A 603 -12.38 -1.15 -17.16
C ASP A 603 -13.82 -0.84 -16.73
N VAL A 604 -14.54 -1.82 -16.18
CA VAL A 604 -15.92 -1.65 -15.66
C VAL A 604 -15.97 -0.85 -14.33
N GLU A 605 -14.89 -0.16 -13.94
CA GLU A 605 -14.96 0.94 -12.95
C GLU A 605 -14.17 2.20 -13.39
N GLY A 606 -13.99 2.42 -14.70
CA GLY A 606 -13.46 3.66 -15.26
C GLY A 606 -14.50 4.35 -16.16
N GLU A 607 -14.90 5.56 -15.78
CA GLU A 607 -15.77 6.41 -16.58
C GLU A 607 -15.05 6.79 -17.88
N ALA A 608 -15.58 6.33 -19.02
CA ALA A 608 -15.28 6.88 -20.33
C ALA A 608 -16.35 7.92 -20.65
N GLU A 609 -15.96 9.19 -20.67
CA GLU A 609 -16.67 10.26 -21.37
C GLU A 609 -16.14 10.32 -22.81
N VAL A 610 -17.06 10.52 -23.74
CA VAL A 610 -16.81 10.61 -25.18
C VAL A 610 -16.92 12.09 -25.54
N ASP A 611 -15.88 12.62 -26.16
CA ASP A 611 -15.85 13.94 -26.77
C ASP A 611 -16.96 14.08 -27.81
N GLY A 612 -17.86 15.04 -27.59
CA GLY A 612 -18.77 15.56 -28.60
C GLY A 612 -18.33 16.97 -28.93
N GLU A 613 -17.58 17.13 -30.02
CA GLU A 613 -17.41 18.41 -30.69
C GLU A 613 -18.77 18.84 -31.23
N ASP A 614 -19.35 19.89 -30.65
CA ASP A 614 -20.36 20.71 -31.34
C ASP A 614 -19.91 22.16 -31.28
N ARG A 615 -19.45 22.65 -32.45
CA ARG A 615 -19.30 24.06 -32.74
C ARG A 615 -20.69 24.69 -32.72
N ASN A 616 -20.93 25.61 -31.79
CA ASN A 616 -21.97 26.61 -32.00
C ASN A 616 -21.48 27.97 -31.53
N THR A 617 -21.14 28.80 -32.51
CA THR A 617 -20.99 30.25 -32.41
C THR A 617 -22.36 30.85 -32.16
N GLY A 618 -22.57 31.39 -30.96
CA GLY A 618 -23.74 32.19 -30.61
C GLY A 618 -23.31 33.28 -29.67
N GLU A 619 -23.08 34.47 -30.21
CA GLU A 619 -22.99 35.73 -29.48
C GLU A 619 -24.23 35.85 -28.56
N SER A 620 -24.00 36.09 -27.27
CA SER A 620 -25.05 36.60 -26.39
C SER A 620 -24.44 37.54 -25.36
N GLU A 621 -25.15 38.64 -25.18
CA GLU A 621 -24.76 39.91 -24.60
C GLU A 621 -24.41 39.81 -23.11
N GLU A 622 -23.47 40.66 -22.71
CA GLU A 622 -23.07 40.89 -21.32
C GLU A 622 -24.27 41.45 -20.52
N ALA A 623 -24.89 40.62 -19.70
CA ALA A 623 -25.75 41.06 -18.62
C ALA A 623 -24.96 40.93 -17.31
N GLU A 624 -24.63 42.08 -16.72
CA GLU A 624 -24.09 42.19 -15.36
C GLU A 624 -25.13 41.64 -14.37
N GLU A 625 -24.89 40.43 -13.87
CA GLU A 625 -25.74 39.80 -12.85
C GLU A 625 -25.23 40.23 -11.46
N GLU A 626 -25.98 41.14 -10.82
CA GLU A 626 -25.85 41.50 -9.41
C GLU A 626 -25.88 40.24 -8.53
N VAL A 627 -24.77 39.98 -7.82
CA VAL A 627 -24.65 38.86 -6.89
C VAL A 627 -25.59 39.09 -5.70
N ALA A 628 -26.77 38.49 -5.75
CA ALA A 628 -27.70 38.47 -4.64
C ALA A 628 -27.08 37.76 -3.43
N GLU A 629 -26.94 38.49 -2.31
CA GLU A 629 -26.51 37.95 -1.03
C GLU A 629 -27.40 36.78 -0.59
N VAL A 630 -26.80 35.60 -0.45
CA VAL A 630 -27.48 34.42 0.11
C VAL A 630 -27.79 34.71 1.58
N PRO A 631 -29.06 34.61 2.02
CA PRO A 631 -29.42 34.91 3.41
C PRO A 631 -28.72 33.95 4.38
N ASP A 632 -27.88 34.51 5.26
CA ASP A 632 -27.16 33.84 6.34
C ASP A 632 -28.17 33.20 7.30
N ARG A 633 -28.56 31.94 7.03
CA ARG A 633 -29.35 31.13 7.96
C ARG A 633 -28.47 30.83 9.17
N GLY A 634 -28.57 31.73 10.15
CA GLY A 634 -27.68 31.88 11.29
C GLY A 634 -27.34 30.59 12.02
N PHE A 635 -26.14 30.07 11.75
CA PHE A 635 -25.43 29.20 12.67
C PHE A 635 -24.84 30.10 13.76
N ARG A 636 -25.56 30.30 14.87
CA ARG A 636 -25.02 31.00 16.05
C ARG A 636 -24.07 30.05 16.78
N PRO A 637 -22.76 30.31 16.85
CA PRO A 637 -21.87 29.47 17.63
C PRO A 637 -22.27 29.52 19.10
N VAL A 638 -22.50 28.35 19.70
CA VAL A 638 -22.68 28.22 21.15
C VAL A 638 -21.38 28.72 21.82
N VAL A 639 -21.50 29.81 22.57
CA VAL A 639 -20.40 30.38 23.36
C VAL A 639 -20.35 29.59 24.67
N GLU A 640 -19.69 28.44 24.65
CA GLU A 640 -19.32 27.72 25.87
C GLU A 640 -18.21 28.49 26.60
N GLY A 641 -18.29 28.59 27.93
CA GLY A 641 -17.30 29.28 28.76
C GLY A 641 -15.88 28.79 28.46
N ILE A 642 -15.02 29.71 28.00
CA ILE A 642 -13.66 29.43 27.56
C ILE A 642 -12.75 29.52 28.80
N THR A 643 -12.11 28.42 29.16
CA THR A 643 -11.19 28.33 30.31
C THR A 643 -9.80 28.89 29.98
N SER A 644 -8.99 29.19 31.01
CA SER A 644 -7.60 29.68 30.91
C SER A 644 -6.68 28.82 30.02
N ASP A 645 -7.02 27.55 29.81
CA ASP A 645 -6.25 26.62 28.99
C ASP A 645 -6.20 27.03 27.49
N PHE A 646 -7.19 27.80 27.03
CA PHE A 646 -7.26 28.20 25.62
C PHE A 646 -6.21 29.23 25.21
N GLU A 647 -5.75 30.09 26.13
CA GLU A 647 -4.69 31.06 25.82
C GLU A 647 -3.34 30.37 25.63
N VAL A 648 -3.07 29.34 26.43
CA VAL A 648 -1.89 28.49 26.25
C VAL A 648 -1.93 27.81 24.88
N VAL A 649 -3.08 27.25 24.50
CA VAL A 649 -3.26 26.62 23.19
C VAL A 649 -3.13 27.64 22.06
N ARG A 650 -3.65 28.87 22.21
CA ARG A 650 -3.45 29.96 21.25
C ARG A 650 -1.97 30.25 21.02
N ASN A 651 -1.19 30.40 22.09
CA ASN A 651 0.25 30.67 21.99
C ASN A 651 0.98 29.51 21.31
N HIS A 652 0.59 28.27 21.59
CA HIS A 652 1.15 27.11 20.88
C HIS A 652 0.75 27.07 19.40
N LYS A 653 -0.49 27.46 19.04
CA LYS A 653 -0.90 27.60 17.63
C LYS A 653 -0.07 28.65 16.91
N PHE A 654 0.12 29.81 17.53
CA PHE A 654 0.95 30.86 16.96
C PHE A 654 2.37 30.35 16.70
N LYS A 655 3.02 29.77 17.72
CA LYS A 655 4.38 29.19 17.60
C LYS A 655 4.44 28.09 16.54
N TRP A 656 3.45 27.21 16.50
CA TRP A 656 3.36 26.13 15.52
C TRP A 656 3.23 26.67 14.09
N MET A 657 2.32 27.62 13.87
CA MET A 657 2.14 28.26 12.57
C MET A 657 3.42 28.99 12.15
N SER A 658 4.07 29.72 13.06
CA SER A 658 5.34 30.41 12.79
C SER A 658 6.42 29.43 12.40
N TYR A 659 6.60 28.35 13.17
CA TYR A 659 7.55 27.29 12.84
C TYR A 659 7.31 26.74 11.43
N LEU A 660 6.07 26.39 11.08
CA LEU A 660 5.74 25.84 9.76
C LEU A 660 5.90 26.85 8.61
N ALA A 661 5.58 28.13 8.85
CA ALA A 661 5.78 29.19 7.86
C ALA A 661 7.27 29.50 7.64
N ASP A 662 8.07 29.44 8.70
CA ASP A 662 9.52 29.69 8.67
C ASP A 662 10.34 28.48 8.23
N LEU A 663 9.72 27.30 8.04
CA LEU A 663 10.39 26.16 7.41
C LEU A 663 11.01 26.63 6.10
N LYS A 664 12.35 26.55 6.04
CA LYS A 664 13.10 27.03 4.88
C LYS A 664 12.56 26.37 3.62
N GLY A 665 11.95 27.17 2.75
CA GLY A 665 11.56 26.72 1.42
C GLY A 665 12.82 26.32 0.67
N SER A 666 12.81 25.16 0.02
CA SER A 666 14.01 24.71 -0.69
C SER A 666 14.31 25.58 -1.91
N ALA A 667 13.36 26.40 -2.34
CA ALA A 667 13.51 27.27 -3.51
C ALA A 667 14.74 28.20 -3.42
N ASP A 668 15.15 28.68 -2.24
CA ASP A 668 16.33 29.56 -2.13
C ASP A 668 17.62 28.82 -1.71
N GLU A 669 17.56 27.82 -0.83
CA GLU A 669 18.75 27.07 -0.41
C GLU A 669 19.08 25.85 -1.30
N ASN A 670 18.08 25.20 -1.90
CA ASN A 670 18.27 24.07 -2.82
C ASN A 670 18.37 24.48 -4.30
N ARG A 671 18.11 25.75 -4.65
CA ARG A 671 18.55 26.30 -5.95
C ARG A 671 19.98 26.84 -5.90
N ARG A 672 20.49 27.21 -4.73
CA ARG A 672 21.89 27.60 -4.57
C ARG A 672 22.76 26.39 -4.90
N THR A 673 23.34 26.48 -6.09
CA THR A 673 24.35 25.55 -6.57
C THR A 673 25.56 25.63 -5.62
N ARG A 674 26.10 24.48 -5.25
CA ARG A 674 27.29 24.37 -4.39
C ARG A 674 28.32 23.49 -5.08
N GLN A 675 29.58 23.81 -4.91
CA GLN A 675 30.66 22.94 -5.34
C GLN A 675 30.72 21.68 -4.46
N CYS A 676 31.19 20.57 -5.02
CA CYS A 676 31.31 19.34 -4.26
C CYS A 676 32.46 19.44 -3.24
N PRO A 677 32.19 19.33 -1.92
CA PRO A 677 33.24 19.46 -0.91
C PRO A 677 34.29 18.34 -1.01
N LYS A 678 33.88 17.15 -1.51
CA LYS A 678 34.81 16.04 -1.75
C LYS A 678 35.70 16.28 -2.97
N CYS A 679 35.18 16.85 -4.06
CA CYS A 679 36.03 17.27 -5.19
C CYS A 679 37.01 18.36 -4.77
N LEU A 680 36.54 19.36 -4.02
CA LEU A 680 37.38 20.45 -3.49
C LEU A 680 38.52 19.94 -2.58
N ALA A 681 38.24 18.94 -1.75
CA ALA A 681 39.23 18.35 -0.85
C ALA A 681 40.18 17.35 -1.54
N HIS A 682 39.83 16.83 -2.72
CA HIS A 682 40.60 15.79 -3.39
C HIS A 682 41.72 16.41 -4.27
N PRO A 683 43.01 16.18 -3.95
CA PRO A 683 44.12 16.90 -4.58
C PRO A 683 44.28 16.63 -6.09
N TYR A 684 43.70 15.54 -6.59
CA TYR A 684 43.73 15.14 -7.99
C TYR A 684 42.36 15.16 -8.68
N ALA A 685 41.34 15.78 -8.08
CA ALA A 685 40.04 15.90 -8.76
C ALA A 685 40.19 16.78 -10.02
N PRO A 686 39.52 16.44 -11.14
CA PRO A 686 39.54 17.29 -12.33
C PRO A 686 39.03 18.69 -12.01
N ILE A 687 39.68 19.73 -12.56
CA ILE A 687 39.28 21.14 -12.34
C ILE A 687 37.80 21.33 -12.68
N GLU A 688 37.30 20.70 -13.75
CA GLU A 688 35.89 20.72 -14.14
C GLU A 688 34.95 20.19 -13.03
N SER A 689 35.36 19.19 -12.26
CA SER A 689 34.54 18.64 -11.16
C SER A 689 34.63 19.51 -9.89
N ILE A 690 35.75 20.21 -9.70
CA ILE A 690 35.94 21.15 -8.59
C ILE A 690 35.11 22.42 -8.81
N THR A 691 35.16 22.98 -10.02
CA THR A 691 34.49 24.24 -10.36
C THR A 691 33.00 24.07 -10.65
N LYS A 692 32.56 22.86 -11.01
CA LYS A 692 31.16 22.57 -11.28
C LYS A 692 30.33 22.75 -10.02
N GLU A 693 29.30 23.57 -10.15
CA GLU A 693 28.32 23.74 -9.11
C GLU A 693 27.14 22.80 -9.32
N TYR A 694 26.66 22.23 -8.23
CA TYR A 694 25.60 21.24 -8.21
C TYR A 694 24.46 21.77 -7.35
N ASN A 695 23.21 21.67 -7.81
CA ASN A 695 22.10 21.76 -6.86
C ASN A 695 22.17 20.58 -5.86
N PRO A 696 21.58 20.64 -4.66
CA PRO A 696 21.77 19.60 -3.64
C PRO A 696 21.40 18.18 -4.08
N SER A 697 20.41 18.04 -4.97
CA SER A 697 20.05 16.73 -5.55
C SER A 697 21.15 16.18 -6.45
N GLN A 698 21.70 17.02 -7.34
CA GLN A 698 22.80 16.68 -8.21
C GLN A 698 24.06 16.43 -7.40
N LEU A 699 24.26 17.19 -6.31
CA LEU A 699 25.40 17.03 -5.42
C LEU A 699 25.34 15.68 -4.70
N ARG A 700 24.17 15.30 -4.17
CA ARG A 700 23.98 13.97 -3.54
C ARG A 700 24.22 12.84 -4.55
N LYS A 701 23.64 12.92 -5.75
CA LYS A 701 23.86 11.93 -6.83
C LYS A 701 25.33 11.90 -7.29
N HIS A 702 25.97 13.06 -7.41
CA HIS A 702 27.38 13.18 -7.75
C HIS A 702 28.26 12.53 -6.68
N ILE A 703 28.01 12.80 -5.40
CA ILE A 703 28.74 12.17 -4.29
C ILE A 703 28.54 10.66 -4.31
N GLN A 704 27.33 10.17 -4.51
CA GLN A 704 27.06 8.74 -4.59
C GLN A 704 27.75 8.06 -5.78
N ARG A 705 27.81 8.73 -6.94
CA ARG A 705 28.38 8.15 -8.16
C ARG A 705 29.89 8.32 -8.29
N GLN A 706 30.40 9.51 -8.00
CA GLN A 706 31.78 9.92 -8.28
C GLN A 706 32.71 9.81 -7.07
N HIS A 707 32.16 9.70 -5.86
CA HIS A 707 32.94 9.52 -4.63
C HIS A 707 32.71 8.14 -3.99
N THR A 708 32.70 7.11 -4.84
CA THR A 708 32.81 5.73 -4.39
C THR A 708 34.28 5.40 -4.12
N PRO A 709 34.58 4.44 -3.22
CA PRO A 709 35.95 4.01 -2.96
C PRO A 709 36.74 3.67 -4.22
N TYR A 710 36.08 3.09 -5.24
CA TYR A 710 36.69 2.78 -6.53
C TYR A 710 37.08 4.04 -7.32
N HIS A 711 36.15 4.99 -7.46
CA HIS A 711 36.36 6.23 -8.21
C HIS A 711 37.40 7.13 -7.53
N ASP A 712 37.36 7.29 -6.21
CA ASP A 712 38.37 8.06 -5.46
C ASP A 712 39.77 7.45 -5.67
N THR A 713 39.87 6.11 -5.65
CA THR A 713 41.14 5.41 -5.90
C THR A 713 41.63 5.56 -7.34
N SER A 714 40.76 5.44 -8.35
CA SER A 714 41.17 5.64 -9.74
C SER A 714 41.57 7.09 -10.01
N THR A 715 40.88 8.05 -9.41
CA THR A 715 41.21 9.48 -9.54
C THR A 715 42.56 9.77 -8.91
N TRP A 716 42.84 9.22 -7.73
CA TRP A 716 44.16 9.30 -7.11
C TRP A 716 45.25 8.68 -7.99
N PHE A 717 45.04 7.47 -8.53
CA PHE A 717 46.02 6.84 -9.41
C PHE A 717 46.30 7.70 -10.65
N ARG A 718 45.28 8.27 -11.29
CA ARG A 718 45.46 9.12 -12.47
C ARG A 718 46.32 10.34 -12.15
N GLY A 719 46.11 10.96 -11.00
CA GLY A 719 46.87 12.16 -10.63
C GLY A 719 48.27 11.88 -10.08
N ALA A 720 48.43 10.81 -9.30
CA ALA A 720 49.68 10.50 -8.61
C ALA A 720 50.62 9.57 -9.40
N CYS A 721 50.08 8.76 -10.31
CA CYS A 721 50.81 7.66 -10.94
C CYS A 721 50.86 7.73 -12.47
N LEU A 722 49.99 8.50 -13.14
CA LEU A 722 50.05 8.62 -14.59
C LEU A 722 51.12 9.64 -14.97
N GLY A 723 52.23 9.17 -15.53
CA GLY A 723 53.28 10.04 -16.06
C GLY A 723 52.84 10.78 -17.33
N GLU A 724 53.57 11.82 -17.69
CA GLU A 724 53.36 12.59 -18.93
C GLU A 724 53.44 11.71 -20.20
N ASP A 725 54.19 10.60 -20.14
CA ASP A 725 54.31 9.61 -21.20
C ASP A 725 53.11 8.66 -21.31
N LYS A 726 52.03 8.93 -20.56
CA LYS A 726 50.81 8.12 -20.44
C LYS A 726 51.07 6.70 -19.93
N LYS A 727 52.20 6.47 -19.24
CA LYS A 727 52.47 5.22 -18.52
C LYS A 727 52.18 5.40 -17.04
N TRP A 728 51.71 4.32 -16.43
CA TRP A 728 51.38 4.25 -15.02
C TRP A 728 52.62 3.84 -14.23
N LYS A 729 53.19 4.79 -13.49
CA LYS A 729 54.38 4.59 -12.67
C LYS A 729 53.98 4.14 -11.26
N CYS A 730 54.79 3.28 -10.67
CA CYS A 730 54.57 2.88 -9.28
C CYS A 730 54.82 4.08 -8.34
N PRO A 731 53.89 4.41 -7.41
CA PRO A 731 54.07 5.54 -6.50
C PRO A 731 55.08 5.28 -5.37
N PHE A 732 55.67 4.08 -5.29
CA PHE A 732 56.67 3.75 -4.28
C PHE A 732 58.06 4.23 -4.74
N ASN A 733 58.69 5.12 -3.98
CA ASN A 733 59.98 5.76 -4.32
C ASN A 733 61.13 4.81 -4.72
N ASN A 734 61.07 3.53 -4.36
CA ASN A 734 62.10 2.53 -4.67
C ASN A 734 61.63 1.54 -5.76
N CYS A 735 60.69 1.92 -6.61
CA CYS A 735 60.11 1.06 -7.63
C CYS A 735 59.95 1.77 -8.98
N ASP A 736 60.91 1.54 -9.88
CA ASP A 736 60.95 2.15 -11.22
C ASP A 736 60.06 1.43 -12.25
N ALA A 737 59.02 0.73 -11.78
CA ALA A 737 58.19 -0.08 -12.65
C ALA A 737 57.06 0.74 -13.28
N ASP A 738 56.98 0.68 -14.62
CA ASP A 738 55.97 1.35 -15.42
C ASP A 738 54.99 0.34 -16.05
N TYR A 739 53.73 0.73 -16.13
CA TYR A 739 52.63 -0.11 -16.61
C TYR A 739 51.83 0.57 -17.72
N ARG A 740 51.31 -0.25 -18.64
CA ARG A 740 50.45 0.23 -19.75
C ARG A 740 49.03 0.60 -19.32
N ASP A 741 48.57 0.07 -18.19
CA ASP A 741 47.20 0.27 -17.70
C ASP A 741 47.15 0.24 -16.16
N GLU A 742 46.11 0.89 -15.61
CA GLU A 742 45.88 1.04 -14.16
C GLU A 742 45.75 -0.32 -13.46
N SER A 743 45.13 -1.30 -14.12
CA SER A 743 44.90 -2.65 -13.56
C SER A 743 46.20 -3.38 -13.28
N LYS A 744 47.19 -3.28 -14.18
CA LYS A 744 48.53 -3.85 -13.96
C LYS A 744 49.28 -3.16 -12.83
N LEU A 745 49.18 -1.83 -12.73
CA LEU A 745 49.75 -1.08 -11.61
C LEU A 745 49.13 -1.54 -10.27
N ARG A 746 47.81 -1.65 -10.18
CA ARG A 746 47.11 -2.14 -8.98
C ARG A 746 47.54 -3.56 -8.60
N ARG A 747 47.72 -4.45 -9.60
CA ARG A 747 48.22 -5.82 -9.39
C ARG A 747 49.67 -5.84 -8.93
N HIS A 748 50.50 -4.95 -9.48
CA HIS A 748 51.86 -4.77 -9.00
C HIS A 748 51.90 -4.31 -7.55
N ILE A 749 51.14 -3.28 -7.18
CA ILE A 749 51.08 -2.77 -5.79
C ILE A 749 50.63 -3.88 -4.82
N THR A 750 49.60 -4.64 -5.20
CA THR A 750 49.10 -5.74 -4.37
C THR A 750 50.09 -6.91 -4.27
N SER A 751 50.90 -7.17 -5.30
CA SER A 751 51.84 -8.30 -5.29
C SER A 751 53.20 -7.97 -4.68
N GLN A 752 53.72 -6.77 -4.93
CA GLN A 752 55.07 -6.37 -4.55
C GLN A 752 55.10 -5.47 -3.30
N HIS A 753 54.00 -4.77 -3.00
CA HIS A 753 53.98 -3.73 -1.96
C HIS A 753 52.92 -3.94 -0.87
N ALA A 754 52.19 -5.07 -0.87
CA ALA A 754 51.14 -5.38 0.12
C ALA A 754 51.59 -5.28 1.59
N TYR A 755 52.89 -5.44 1.86
CA TYR A 755 53.45 -5.46 3.23
C TYR A 755 54.09 -4.13 3.66
N LYS A 756 54.00 -3.05 2.87
CA LYS A 756 54.63 -1.76 3.15
C LYS A 756 53.60 -0.61 3.21
N PRO A 757 52.70 -0.55 4.20
CA PRO A 757 51.56 0.36 4.20
C PRO A 757 51.86 1.86 4.38
N ASN A 758 53.12 2.34 4.39
CA ASN A 758 53.49 3.73 4.71
C ASN A 758 54.41 4.42 3.69
N CYS A 759 54.49 3.96 2.44
CA CYS A 759 55.47 4.48 1.47
C CYS A 759 54.86 5.40 0.39
N GLY A 760 53.93 6.28 0.75
CA GLY A 760 53.44 7.36 -0.14
C GLY A 760 52.04 7.17 -0.75
N ILE A 761 51.37 6.04 -0.50
CA ILE A 761 49.94 5.85 -0.83
C ILE A 761 49.10 6.13 0.43
N PRO A 762 48.07 6.99 0.38
CA PRO A 762 47.14 7.15 1.50
C PRO A 762 46.52 5.80 1.90
N ILE A 763 46.38 5.55 3.20
CA ILE A 763 45.99 4.23 3.72
C ILE A 763 44.60 3.81 3.22
N GLU A 764 43.69 4.75 2.98
CA GLU A 764 42.37 4.54 2.42
C GLU A 764 42.44 4.02 0.97
N ILE A 765 43.30 4.63 0.15
CA ILE A 765 43.54 4.21 -1.23
C ILE A 765 44.18 2.82 -1.26
N PHE A 766 45.17 2.58 -0.40
CA PHE A 766 45.84 1.28 -0.30
C PHE A 766 44.86 0.17 0.12
N ARG A 767 43.99 0.43 1.10
CA ARG A 767 42.91 -0.49 1.49
C ARG A 767 41.99 -0.78 0.30
N ASN A 768 41.55 0.25 -0.41
CA ASN A 768 40.65 0.08 -1.56
C ASN A 768 41.28 -0.73 -2.71
N VAL A 769 42.60 -0.62 -2.93
CA VAL A 769 43.33 -1.43 -3.91
C VAL A 769 43.31 -2.91 -3.54
N ILE A 770 43.62 -3.22 -2.28
CA ILE A 770 43.66 -4.60 -1.77
C ILE A 770 42.26 -5.22 -1.79
N TYR A 771 41.24 -4.48 -1.33
CA TYR A 771 39.87 -4.98 -1.26
C TYR A 771 39.16 -4.99 -2.63
N GLY A 772 39.49 -4.05 -3.52
CA GLY A 772 38.92 -3.97 -4.86
C GLY A 772 39.31 -5.14 -5.76
N GLN A 773 40.55 -5.65 -5.66
CA GLN A 773 40.98 -6.83 -6.42
C GLN A 773 40.33 -8.15 -5.97
N LEU A 774 39.74 -8.18 -4.78
CA LEU A 774 38.98 -9.35 -4.31
C LEU A 774 37.56 -9.40 -4.90
N TYR A 775 37.11 -8.32 -5.57
CA TYR A 775 35.72 -8.13 -5.99
C TYR A 775 35.55 -7.72 -7.45
N ASP A 776 36.60 -7.73 -8.28
CA ASP A 776 36.45 -7.61 -9.73
C ASP A 776 35.51 -8.74 -10.23
N PRO A 777 34.28 -8.44 -10.69
CA PRO A 777 33.30 -9.45 -11.08
C PRO A 777 33.81 -10.33 -12.23
N ASP A 778 34.62 -9.77 -13.12
CA ASP A 778 35.20 -10.46 -14.27
C ASP A 778 36.36 -11.38 -13.86
N GLU A 779 37.10 -11.02 -12.80
CA GLU A 779 38.23 -11.81 -12.29
C GLU A 779 37.81 -12.86 -11.23
N ALA A 780 36.73 -12.63 -10.49
CA ALA A 780 36.11 -13.60 -9.57
C ALA A 780 35.62 -14.87 -10.30
N THR A 781 35.27 -14.73 -11.58
CA THR A 781 34.93 -15.85 -12.47
C THR A 781 36.17 -16.64 -12.91
N ARG A 782 37.36 -16.01 -12.95
CA ARG A 782 38.64 -16.63 -13.36
C ARG A 782 39.44 -17.25 -12.22
N ARG A 783 39.38 -16.70 -11.00
CA ARG A 783 40.22 -17.13 -9.85
C ARG A 783 39.71 -18.34 -9.05
N ARG A 784 38.94 -19.25 -9.67
CA ARG A 784 38.56 -20.54 -9.03
C ARG A 784 39.71 -21.56 -8.89
N ALA A 785 40.95 -21.20 -9.18
CA ALA A 785 42.11 -22.04 -8.93
C ALA A 785 43.33 -21.20 -8.50
N GLU A 786 43.55 -20.97 -7.20
CA GLU A 786 44.91 -20.95 -6.62
C GLU A 786 44.93 -20.89 -5.06
N PRO A 787 45.95 -21.47 -4.38
CA PRO A 787 46.00 -21.62 -2.91
C PRO A 787 46.45 -20.39 -2.11
N LYS A 788 46.92 -19.31 -2.75
CA LYS A 788 47.64 -18.21 -2.08
C LYS A 788 46.75 -17.30 -1.20
N VAL A 789 45.45 -17.22 -1.50
CA VAL A 789 44.48 -16.40 -0.72
C VAL A 789 44.24 -16.97 0.68
N ARG A 790 44.36 -18.29 0.87
CA ARG A 790 44.24 -18.91 2.20
C ARG A 790 45.38 -18.53 3.15
N GLN A 791 46.55 -18.19 2.63
CA GLN A 791 47.74 -17.92 3.44
C GLN A 791 47.67 -16.54 4.12
N PHE A 792 47.07 -15.54 3.45
CA PHE A 792 46.87 -14.20 4.03
C PHE A 792 45.76 -14.18 5.10
N TYR A 793 44.67 -14.93 4.91
CA TYR A 793 43.60 -15.07 5.91
C TYR A 793 44.04 -15.87 7.15
N LYS A 794 44.99 -16.80 7.01
CA LYS A 794 45.56 -17.56 8.14
C LYS A 794 46.40 -16.71 9.09
N TRP A 795 46.89 -15.54 8.65
CA TRP A 795 47.83 -14.71 9.40
C TRP A 795 47.18 -13.49 10.07
N THR A 796 45.94 -13.14 9.71
CA THR A 796 45.28 -11.90 10.17
C THR A 796 44.05 -12.12 11.05
N MET A 797 43.63 -13.37 11.28
CA MET A 797 42.60 -13.66 12.29
C MET A 797 43.22 -13.83 13.69
N PRO A 798 42.61 -13.25 14.74
CA PRO A 798 42.99 -13.57 16.12
C PRO A 798 42.79 -15.07 16.38
N ALA A 799 43.78 -15.73 17.00
CA ALA A 799 43.76 -17.15 17.36
C ALA A 799 42.51 -17.63 18.14
N LYS A 800 41.70 -16.71 18.68
CA LYS A 800 40.42 -16.98 19.33
C LYS A 800 39.33 -17.53 18.39
N LEU A 801 39.31 -17.16 17.11
CA LEU A 801 38.28 -17.62 16.17
C LEU A 801 38.51 -19.05 15.67
N GLU A 802 39.75 -19.42 15.35
CA GLU A 802 40.09 -20.81 15.01
C GLU A 802 39.91 -21.76 16.22
N ALA A 803 40.16 -21.28 17.45
CA ALA A 803 39.91 -22.03 18.67
C ALA A 803 38.40 -22.19 18.96
N MET A 804 37.58 -21.18 18.62
CA MET A 804 36.12 -21.26 18.74
C MET A 804 35.52 -22.24 17.73
N ASP A 805 35.99 -22.26 16.49
CA ASP A 805 35.46 -23.15 15.45
C ASP A 805 35.85 -24.61 15.71
N ARG A 806 37.09 -24.87 16.17
CA ARG A 806 37.52 -26.20 16.62
C ARG A 806 36.74 -26.68 17.85
N ARG A 807 36.55 -25.83 18.86
CA ARG A 807 35.73 -26.18 20.04
C ARG A 807 34.27 -26.38 19.67
N TYR A 808 33.72 -25.62 18.74
CA TYR A 808 32.33 -25.76 18.29
C TYR A 808 32.12 -27.08 17.54
N LEU A 809 33.07 -27.48 16.68
CA LEU A 809 33.02 -28.76 15.97
C LEU A 809 33.27 -29.97 16.89
N GLU A 810 34.18 -29.89 17.85
CA GLU A 810 34.39 -30.94 18.85
C GLU A 810 33.17 -31.11 19.78
N LYS A 811 32.58 -30.00 20.26
CA LYS A 811 31.43 -30.03 21.15
C LYS A 811 30.15 -30.54 20.47
N ASN A 812 30.07 -30.43 19.14
CA ASN A 812 28.91 -30.85 18.34
C ASN A 812 29.17 -32.09 17.47
N LYS A 813 30.31 -32.78 17.63
CA LYS A 813 30.68 -34.01 16.92
C LYS A 813 29.59 -35.09 16.98
N TYR A 814 28.85 -35.17 18.08
CA TYR A 814 27.78 -36.15 18.30
C TYR A 814 26.36 -35.58 18.14
N ASN A 815 26.22 -34.32 17.68
CA ASN A 815 24.92 -33.71 17.47
C ASN A 815 24.30 -34.19 16.14
N PRO A 816 23.18 -34.94 16.15
CA PRO A 816 22.59 -35.53 14.96
C PRO A 816 22.19 -34.50 13.90
N ALA A 817 21.81 -33.28 14.30
CA ALA A 817 21.41 -32.22 13.39
C ALA A 817 22.60 -31.63 12.61
N VAL A 818 23.77 -31.54 13.25
CA VAL A 818 25.02 -31.08 12.61
C VAL A 818 25.57 -32.15 11.68
N GLN A 819 25.53 -33.41 12.10
CA GLN A 819 25.90 -34.53 11.22
C GLN A 819 24.96 -34.67 10.02
N TYR A 820 23.65 -34.46 10.20
CA TYR A 820 22.68 -34.48 9.10
C TYR A 820 22.91 -33.34 8.12
N LYS A 821 23.24 -32.13 8.60
CA LYS A 821 23.58 -30.99 7.74
C LYS A 821 24.85 -31.25 6.94
N LEU A 822 25.91 -31.76 7.58
CA LEU A 822 27.15 -32.15 6.92
C LEU A 822 26.94 -33.27 5.88
N ALA A 823 26.12 -34.28 6.20
CA ALA A 823 25.78 -35.36 5.28
C ALA A 823 24.94 -34.87 4.08
N ARG A 824 24.05 -33.88 4.29
CA ARG A 824 23.25 -33.27 3.22
C ARG A 824 24.12 -32.42 2.28
N ASP A 825 25.01 -31.60 2.85
CA ASP A 825 25.90 -30.75 2.07
C ASP A 825 26.96 -31.58 1.31
N LYS A 826 27.40 -32.71 1.89
CA LYS A 826 28.21 -33.73 1.22
C LYS A 826 27.50 -34.35 0.00
N ARG A 827 26.25 -34.80 0.15
CA ARG A 827 25.46 -35.35 -0.99
C ARG A 827 25.24 -34.31 -2.09
N ARG A 828 25.06 -33.05 -1.69
CA ARG A 828 24.92 -31.93 -2.63
C ARG A 828 26.20 -31.69 -3.42
N LEU A 829 27.37 -31.78 -2.79
CA LEU A 829 28.67 -31.69 -3.46
C LEU A 829 28.94 -32.91 -4.37
N GLU A 830 28.57 -34.11 -3.94
CA GLU A 830 28.69 -35.33 -4.74
C GLU A 830 27.78 -35.32 -5.98
N SER A 831 26.60 -34.67 -5.91
CA SER A 831 25.69 -34.50 -7.05
C SER A 831 26.11 -33.44 -8.07
N LEU A 832 27.09 -32.60 -7.73
CA LEU A 832 27.59 -31.52 -8.60
C LEU A 832 28.84 -31.91 -9.40
N LEU A 833 29.31 -33.15 -9.26
CA LEU A 833 30.47 -33.66 -9.99
C LEU A 833 30.04 -34.43 -11.24
N PRO A 834 30.53 -34.06 -12.44
CA PRO A 834 30.27 -34.79 -13.69
C PRO A 834 30.70 -36.26 -13.63
N SER A 835 30.04 -37.12 -14.41
CA SER A 835 30.17 -38.58 -14.41
C SER A 835 31.59 -39.11 -14.70
N ASP A 836 32.46 -38.30 -15.29
CA ASP A 836 33.68 -38.80 -15.94
C ASP A 836 34.94 -38.64 -15.09
N CYS A 837 34.83 -38.07 -13.88
CA CYS A 837 35.94 -37.97 -12.92
C CYS A 837 36.05 -39.18 -11.98
N ARG A 838 36.23 -40.39 -12.53
CA ARG A 838 36.36 -41.64 -11.73
C ARG A 838 37.55 -41.65 -10.75
N HIS A 839 38.65 -40.96 -11.09
CA HIS A 839 39.83 -40.87 -10.21
C HIS A 839 39.52 -40.16 -8.87
N LEU A 840 38.70 -39.11 -8.88
CA LEU A 840 38.40 -38.32 -7.68
C LEU A 840 37.41 -39.04 -6.74
N ARG A 841 36.53 -39.90 -7.26
CA ARG A 841 35.70 -40.80 -6.43
C ARG A 841 36.52 -41.84 -5.68
N ASN A 842 37.63 -42.30 -6.27
CA ASN A 842 38.52 -43.27 -5.62
C ASN A 842 39.39 -42.61 -4.54
N LEU A 843 39.77 -41.34 -4.70
CA LEU A 843 40.45 -40.57 -3.65
C LEU A 843 39.54 -40.35 -2.42
N GLY A 844 38.25 -40.10 -2.65
CA GLY A 844 37.25 -39.98 -1.58
C GLY A 844 36.97 -41.29 -0.83
N LYS A 845 37.19 -42.44 -1.46
CA LYS A 845 37.12 -43.76 -0.79
C LYS A 845 38.40 -44.09 -0.02
N GLN A 846 39.57 -43.67 -0.49
CA GLN A 846 40.85 -43.87 0.22
C GLN A 846 40.96 -43.01 1.49
N LEU A 847 40.37 -41.81 1.50
CA LEU A 847 40.30 -40.96 2.69
C LEU A 847 39.28 -41.44 3.76
N ALA A 848 38.46 -42.45 3.46
CA ALA A 848 37.47 -43.03 4.37
C ALA A 848 38.00 -44.22 5.20
N LEU A 849 39.16 -44.77 4.84
CA LEU A 849 39.86 -45.79 5.63
C LEU A 849 40.94 -45.10 6.47
N GLY A 850 40.49 -44.41 7.52
CA GLY A 850 41.40 -43.74 8.45
C GLY A 850 42.30 -44.74 9.17
N ASN A 851 43.57 -44.79 8.77
CA ASN A 851 44.69 -45.15 9.64
C ASN A 851 45.62 -43.93 9.68
N PHE A 852 45.50 -43.14 10.75
CA PHE A 852 46.47 -42.14 11.13
C PHE A 852 47.27 -42.70 12.30
N SER A 853 48.56 -42.96 12.07
CA SER A 853 49.62 -42.68 13.04
C SER A 853 50.08 -41.25 12.84
#